data_AF-A0A3R7LM99-F1
#
_entry.id   AF-A0A3R7LM99-F1
#
_cell.length_a   1.000
_cell.length_b   1.000
_cell.length_c   1.000
_cell.angle_alpha   90.00
_cell.angle_beta   90.00
_cell.angle_gamma   90.00
#
_symmetry.space_group_name_H-M   'P 1'
#
loop_
_entity.id
_entity.type
_entity.pdbx_description
1 polymer ?
#
loop_
_entity_poly.entity_id
_entity_poly.type
_entity_poly.pdbx_seq_one_letter_code
_entity_poly.pdbx_strand_id
1 'polypeptide(L)'
;MARALHGDWTRLTDVHENARLRSLMMARRLSSLTVAGEGETGEKEEDKYGVQCFTFQSEELSRVVCRAAGVKAQRYFIQVIPRALRQHHFGVAQLPASEPCPSGRYVTFQSSAEVVTRREACNTLCGMVVEHLRAAGNLTAGAFLREIARCLAGGKVRLAPADRHALPLAVMRAANYFHRMDAATTTRIALSIPSQHLMAHPEALESSVNALVLGGQWQRAIALVARTSRPYPDSFAVVAYGAPSSVARRALNILQKDHVSSNWVLLLQDLLQGDIRLAQDELIQASSGGKSHFDEKQMLWRRRVLGACSALLHSAESMQHVVRASNISSFCALDVDEHGLQRLLPLLSWNQALTALTDLMERGEVVEEHWSLLLCTKPSIPLDAVQKIASWFPHSFLLHSVFLHQRAIVRGDLVTAIKALARYHALVVTEYKRSPTYLRPFVAFLKNVLHHFDDEAWRKFQVWPIARRVFNQVVEDSKFVYLGRQGRKSIPSPLREESPLAALFIVGFLYRQLSRALQVPVPAAIVSRLLRVAALHTSDSQTALYFFKCLHKPNDVERSLLVFALRDSEDAMTLLLNTGKFIQPRPDQVLLWSDPGLGGGRWLEALTLLSQSPVSQERLAKLCANWTWEESLRALKLLQRTHGDSAAARPYVALVEAAQKLNSKSV
;
A
#
# COMPACT_ATOMS: atom_id res chain seq x y z
N MET A 1 22.98 33.30 53.08
CA MET A 1 21.59 33.32 52.55
C MET A 1 20.60 34.02 53.48
N ALA A 2 20.58 33.71 54.79
CA ALA A 2 19.71 34.40 55.76
C ALA A 2 19.98 35.92 55.92
N ARG A 3 21.26 36.36 55.91
CA ARG A 3 21.62 37.79 55.99
C ARG A 3 21.27 38.62 54.75
N ALA A 4 21.34 38.00 53.57
CA ALA A 4 20.91 38.59 52.29
C ALA A 4 19.40 38.92 52.30
N LEU A 5 18.57 38.03 52.86
CA LEU A 5 17.12 38.26 52.97
C LEU A 5 16.75 39.45 53.90
N HIS A 6 17.68 39.97 54.70
CA HIS A 6 17.47 41.07 55.65
C HIS A 6 18.01 42.44 55.20
N GLY A 7 18.45 42.59 53.94
CA GLY A 7 18.60 43.92 53.33
C GLY A 7 20.01 44.52 53.29
N ASP A 8 21.00 43.94 53.96
CA ASP A 8 22.40 44.42 53.90
C ASP A 8 23.25 43.57 52.95
N TRP A 9 23.34 44.03 51.69
CA TRP A 9 23.94 43.30 50.57
C TRP A 9 25.40 43.68 50.27
N THR A 10 25.91 44.75 50.87
CA THR A 10 27.23 45.35 50.59
C THR A 10 28.41 44.60 51.22
N ARG A 11 28.16 43.59 52.07
CA ARG A 11 29.19 42.84 52.82
C ARG A 11 29.40 41.38 52.34
N LEU A 12 28.88 40.99 51.18
CA LEU A 12 29.04 39.64 50.62
C LEU A 12 30.14 39.63 49.56
N THR A 13 31.38 39.42 49.98
CA THR A 13 32.57 39.41 49.09
C THR A 13 32.92 38.01 48.56
N ASP A 14 32.55 36.92 49.24
CA ASP A 14 32.85 35.54 48.81
C ASP A 14 31.59 34.72 48.53
N VAL A 15 31.10 34.76 47.28
CA VAL A 15 29.86 34.05 46.87
C VAL A 15 30.09 33.13 45.66
N HIS A 16 31.34 32.79 45.35
CA HIS A 16 31.68 32.09 44.11
C HIS A 16 31.19 30.63 44.02
N GLU A 17 30.74 30.01 45.10
CA GLU A 17 30.34 28.60 45.07
C GLU A 17 28.83 28.37 44.85
N ASN A 18 27.98 29.38 45.07
CA ASN A 18 26.52 29.20 45.00
C ASN A 18 25.89 29.89 43.78
N ALA A 19 25.65 29.12 42.71
CA ALA A 19 25.08 29.60 41.44
C ALA A 19 23.73 30.33 41.59
N ARG A 20 22.92 29.91 42.57
CA ARG A 20 21.61 30.50 42.86
C ARG A 20 21.73 31.89 43.51
N LEU A 21 22.66 32.05 44.45
CA LEU A 21 22.92 33.34 45.10
C LEU A 21 23.64 34.31 44.15
N ARG A 22 24.57 33.80 43.33
CA ARG A 22 25.25 34.57 42.27
C ARG A 22 24.24 35.15 41.27
N SER A 23 23.33 34.33 40.75
CA SER A 23 22.31 34.79 39.80
C SER A 23 21.35 35.80 40.41
N LEU A 24 21.03 35.67 41.69
CA LEU A 24 20.22 36.66 42.43
C LEU A 24 20.91 38.01 42.56
N MET A 25 22.21 38.01 42.90
CA MET A 25 23.00 39.24 43.04
C MET A 25 23.18 39.94 41.69
N MET A 26 23.49 39.20 40.63
CA MET A 26 23.61 39.74 39.27
C MET A 26 22.28 40.32 38.76
N ALA A 27 21.17 39.60 38.97
CA ALA A 27 19.85 40.07 38.59
C ALA A 27 19.45 41.39 39.28
N ARG A 28 19.78 41.54 40.58
CA ARG A 28 19.52 42.80 41.30
C ARG A 28 20.43 43.95 40.88
N ARG A 29 21.71 43.70 40.57
CA ARG A 29 22.62 44.72 40.03
C ARG A 29 22.09 45.29 38.70
N LEU A 30 21.55 44.43 37.83
CA LEU A 30 20.91 44.84 36.57
C LEU A 30 19.63 45.66 36.80
N SER A 31 18.85 45.34 37.83
CA SER A 31 17.67 46.14 38.22
C SER A 31 18.03 47.48 38.87
N SER A 32 19.20 47.64 39.50
CA SER A 32 19.66 48.94 40.02
C SER A 32 20.31 49.82 38.96
N LEU A 33 20.94 49.23 37.94
CA LEU A 33 21.52 49.94 36.79
C LEU A 33 20.47 50.50 35.83
N THR A 34 19.23 50.00 35.87
CA THR A 34 18.13 50.52 35.05
C THR A 34 17.46 51.78 35.65
N VAL A 35 17.87 52.21 36.85
CA VAL A 35 17.36 53.42 37.53
C VAL A 35 18.39 54.56 37.57
N ALA A 36 19.69 54.25 37.38
CA ALA A 36 20.75 55.25 37.26
C ALA A 36 21.27 55.24 35.83
N GLY A 37 21.17 56.37 35.13
CA GLY A 37 21.54 56.52 33.73
C GLY A 37 22.98 56.11 33.41
N GLU A 38 23.17 55.82 32.12
CA GLU A 38 24.41 55.42 31.43
C GLU A 38 25.70 55.91 32.09
N GLY A 39 26.57 54.97 32.47
CA GLY A 39 27.91 55.27 32.98
C GLY A 39 28.76 54.02 33.19
N GLU A 40 29.83 53.95 32.40
CA GLU A 40 31.10 53.24 32.63
C GLU A 40 31.18 51.72 32.40
N THR A 41 31.78 51.42 31.24
CA THR A 41 32.45 50.17 30.88
C THR A 41 33.63 49.88 31.80
N GLY A 42 33.50 48.83 32.61
CA GLY A 42 34.60 48.18 33.30
C GLY A 42 34.42 46.67 33.24
N GLU A 43 34.96 46.04 32.20
CA GLU A 43 34.97 44.58 32.04
C GLU A 43 35.76 43.95 33.19
N LYS A 44 35.05 43.39 34.18
CA LYS A 44 35.61 42.45 35.15
C LYS A 44 35.26 41.03 34.70
N GLU A 45 36.21 40.11 34.84
CA GLU A 45 36.11 38.69 34.43
C GLU A 45 34.92 37.89 35.01
N GLU A 46 34.07 38.48 35.86
CA GLU A 46 32.87 37.87 36.42
C GLU A 46 31.68 37.76 35.42
N ASP A 47 31.72 38.45 34.28
CA ASP A 47 30.63 38.48 33.28
C ASP A 47 30.61 37.27 32.31
N LYS A 48 31.51 36.30 32.45
CA LYS A 48 31.52 35.08 31.60
C LYS A 48 30.32 34.15 31.84
N TYR A 49 29.65 34.27 32.99
CA TYR A 49 28.50 33.44 33.35
C TYR A 49 27.27 34.33 33.56
N GLY A 50 26.51 34.59 32.48
CA GLY A 50 25.28 35.37 32.55
C GLY A 50 24.24 34.79 33.54
N VAL A 51 23.26 35.62 33.93
CA VAL A 51 22.22 35.25 34.91
C VAL A 51 21.51 33.96 34.49
N GLN A 52 21.54 32.94 35.34
CA GLN A 52 20.81 31.69 35.15
C GLN A 52 19.43 31.76 35.84
N CYS A 53 18.44 31.06 35.28
CA CYS A 53 17.12 31.01 35.90
C CYS A 53 17.12 30.12 37.15
N PHE A 54 16.60 30.64 38.26
CA PHE A 54 16.36 29.88 39.50
C PHE A 54 15.00 30.25 40.08
N THR A 55 14.31 29.28 40.67
CA THR A 55 13.09 29.55 41.45
C THR A 55 13.45 29.95 42.88
N PHE A 56 12.66 30.83 43.49
CA PHE A 56 12.73 31.20 44.90
C PHE A 56 11.34 31.07 45.52
N GLN A 57 11.25 30.89 46.84
CA GLN A 57 9.96 30.86 47.53
C GLN A 57 9.26 32.22 47.48
N SER A 58 10.03 33.30 47.44
CA SER A 58 9.51 34.64 47.18
C SER A 58 9.22 34.84 45.69
N GLU A 59 8.00 35.29 45.40
CA GLU A 59 7.53 35.72 44.09
C GLU A 59 8.43 36.83 43.50
N GLU A 60 8.77 37.82 44.32
CA GLU A 60 9.61 38.95 43.93
C GLU A 60 11.01 38.51 43.51
N LEU A 61 11.66 37.66 44.33
CA LEU A 61 13.01 37.17 44.03
C LEU A 61 13.02 36.25 42.81
N SER A 62 12.01 35.40 42.66
CA SER A 62 11.84 34.56 41.46
C SER A 62 11.73 35.40 40.20
N ARG A 63 10.90 36.45 40.23
CA ARG A 63 10.69 37.33 39.07
C ARG A 63 11.93 38.10 38.69
N VAL A 64 12.65 38.65 39.68
CA VAL A 64 13.88 39.40 39.43
C VAL A 64 14.91 38.52 38.73
N VAL A 65 15.14 37.29 39.21
CA VAL A 65 16.13 36.39 38.61
C VAL A 65 15.67 35.84 37.26
N CYS A 66 14.43 35.37 37.16
CA CYS A 66 13.91 34.80 35.94
C CYS A 66 13.79 35.83 34.80
N ARG A 67 13.56 37.13 35.10
CA ARG A 67 13.53 38.19 34.09
C ARG A 67 14.91 38.70 33.68
N ALA A 68 15.88 38.67 34.60
CA ALA A 68 17.25 39.09 34.29
C ALA A 68 18.06 38.01 33.56
N ALA A 69 17.60 36.76 33.57
CA ALA A 69 18.27 35.67 32.87
C ALA A 69 18.26 35.84 31.35
N GLY A 70 19.24 35.25 30.64
CA GLY A 70 19.26 35.30 29.17
C GLY A 70 18.04 34.62 28.53
N VAL A 71 17.56 35.14 27.39
CA VAL A 71 16.32 34.68 26.71
C VAL A 71 16.27 33.16 26.50
N LYS A 72 17.40 32.53 26.20
CA LYS A 72 17.51 31.06 26.04
C LYS A 72 17.22 30.31 27.35
N ALA A 73 17.74 30.80 28.47
CA ALA A 73 17.50 30.23 29.79
C ALA A 73 16.04 30.42 30.22
N GLN A 74 15.46 31.61 29.98
CA GLN A 74 14.06 31.89 30.27
C GLN A 74 13.11 30.92 29.54
N ARG A 75 13.36 30.68 28.24
CA ARG A 75 12.56 29.75 27.43
C ARG A 75 12.63 28.32 27.94
N TYR A 76 13.83 27.84 28.22
CA TYR A 76 14.02 26.51 28.82
C TYR A 76 13.24 26.42 30.14
N PHE A 77 13.42 27.40 31.03
CA PHE A 77 12.80 27.39 32.35
C PHE A 77 11.26 27.43 32.30
N ILE A 78 10.66 28.14 31.34
CA ILE A 78 9.20 28.16 31.13
C ILE A 78 8.66 26.81 30.65
N GLN A 79 9.44 26.08 29.86
CA GLN A 79 9.05 24.74 29.39
C GLN A 79 9.04 23.73 30.53
N VAL A 80 10.02 23.78 31.44
CA VAL A 80 10.13 22.85 32.57
C VAL A 80 9.28 23.24 33.78
N ILE A 81 8.88 24.50 33.94
CA ILE A 81 8.02 24.93 35.06
C ILE A 81 6.53 24.67 34.75
N PRO A 82 5.77 24.05 35.70
CA PRO A 82 4.34 23.86 35.59
C PRO A 82 3.59 25.16 35.32
N ARG A 83 2.57 25.10 34.44
CA ARG A 83 1.80 26.29 33.99
C ARG A 83 1.26 27.12 35.15
N ALA A 84 0.81 26.49 36.23
CA ALA A 84 0.29 27.14 37.43
C ALA A 84 1.32 28.02 38.17
N LEU A 85 2.61 27.71 38.06
CA LEU A 85 3.70 28.42 38.74
C LEU A 85 4.35 29.50 37.87
N ARG A 86 3.99 29.59 36.59
CA ARG A 86 4.59 30.58 35.66
C ARG A 86 4.26 32.01 36.07
N GLN A 87 3.05 32.28 36.56
CA GLN A 87 2.66 33.61 37.04
C GLN A 87 3.45 34.01 38.30
N HIS A 88 3.76 33.06 39.17
CA HIS A 88 4.62 33.29 40.32
C HIS A 88 6.05 33.66 39.87
N HIS A 89 6.63 32.92 38.93
CA HIS A 89 8.03 33.12 38.54
C HIS A 89 8.29 34.21 37.48
N PHE A 90 7.32 34.56 36.63
CA PHE A 90 7.48 35.53 35.53
C PHE A 90 6.50 36.73 35.61
N GLY A 91 5.43 36.62 36.41
CA GLY A 91 4.38 37.65 36.54
C GLY A 91 3.34 37.62 35.40
N VAL A 92 2.60 38.73 35.25
CA VAL A 92 1.59 38.93 34.19
C VAL A 92 2.21 39.51 32.91
N ALA A 93 3.49 39.90 32.95
CA ALA A 93 4.20 40.40 31.79
C ALA A 93 4.32 39.27 30.75
N GLN A 94 3.68 39.46 29.60
CA GLN A 94 4.00 38.69 28.41
C GLN A 94 5.49 38.89 28.17
N LEU A 95 6.26 37.80 28.08
CA LEU A 95 7.58 37.89 27.44
C LEU A 95 7.37 38.60 26.10
N PRO A 96 8.35 39.36 25.61
CA PRO A 96 8.28 39.82 24.23
C PRO A 96 7.94 38.59 23.40
N ALA A 97 6.74 38.62 22.78
CA ALA A 97 6.39 37.70 21.72
C ALA A 97 7.64 37.63 20.87
N SER A 98 8.09 36.41 20.56
CA SER A 98 9.23 36.18 19.68
C SER A 98 9.40 37.37 18.77
N GLU A 99 10.54 38.08 18.77
CA GLU A 99 10.81 38.85 17.56
C GLU A 99 10.56 37.85 16.43
N PRO A 100 9.54 38.08 15.59
CA PRO A 100 9.29 37.21 14.47
C PRO A 100 10.46 37.53 13.53
N CYS A 101 11.59 36.84 13.72
CA CYS A 101 12.68 36.93 12.79
C CYS A 101 12.11 36.39 11.47
N PRO A 102 12.11 37.20 10.42
CA PRO A 102 10.98 37.27 9.51
C PRO A 102 10.89 36.01 8.67
N SER A 103 9.65 35.55 8.50
CA SER A 103 9.12 34.81 7.35
C SER A 103 9.52 35.41 5.98
N GLY A 104 10.20 36.56 5.98
CA GLY A 104 10.83 37.23 4.87
C GLY A 104 12.10 36.57 4.33
N ARG A 105 12.88 35.75 5.04
CA ARG A 105 14.12 35.16 4.46
C ARG A 105 13.86 34.33 3.20
N TYR A 106 12.82 33.51 3.23
CA TYR A 106 12.40 32.74 2.06
C TYR A 106 11.82 33.63 0.96
N VAL A 107 11.04 34.64 1.34
CA VAL A 107 10.41 35.59 0.40
C VAL A 107 11.45 36.49 -0.27
N THR A 108 12.45 36.97 0.48
CA THR A 108 13.59 37.74 -0.01
C THR A 108 14.49 36.88 -0.90
N PHE A 109 14.74 35.62 -0.51
CA PHE A 109 15.43 34.65 -1.37
C PHE A 109 14.66 34.39 -2.67
N GLN A 110 13.33 34.29 -2.63
CA GLN A 110 12.51 34.18 -3.84
C GLN A 110 12.60 35.42 -4.73
N SER A 111 12.60 36.62 -4.16
CA SER A 111 12.67 37.88 -4.92
C SER A 111 14.09 38.29 -5.33
N SER A 112 15.14 37.73 -4.72
CA SER A 112 16.54 38.09 -5.00
C SER A 112 17.07 37.42 -6.28
N ALA A 113 18.27 37.80 -6.73
CA ALA A 113 18.98 37.08 -7.80
C ALA A 113 19.74 35.83 -7.28
N GLU A 114 19.59 35.48 -6.01
CA GLU A 114 20.34 34.41 -5.37
C GLU A 114 19.95 33.02 -5.92
N VAL A 115 20.95 32.18 -6.17
CA VAL A 115 20.78 30.82 -6.71
C VAL A 115 21.63 29.85 -5.88
N VAL A 116 21.00 28.76 -5.44
CA VAL A 116 21.65 27.67 -4.72
C VAL A 116 22.49 26.85 -5.69
N THR A 117 23.81 26.96 -5.56
CA THR A 117 24.79 26.28 -6.43
C THR A 117 25.64 25.24 -5.69
N ARG A 118 25.72 25.31 -4.35
CA ARG A 118 26.53 24.42 -3.50
C ARG A 118 25.68 23.39 -2.75
N ARG A 119 26.29 22.24 -2.41
CA ARG A 119 25.67 21.16 -1.62
C ARG A 119 25.12 21.64 -0.28
N GLU A 120 25.90 22.41 0.47
CA GLU A 120 25.53 22.86 1.82
C GLU A 120 24.32 23.81 1.82
N ALA A 121 24.24 24.67 0.80
CA ALA A 121 23.17 25.64 0.62
C ALA A 121 21.80 24.97 0.36
N CYS A 122 21.76 23.68 -0.03
CA CYS A 122 20.51 22.93 -0.13
C CYS A 122 19.84 22.71 1.24
N ASN A 123 20.62 22.46 2.30
CA ASN A 123 20.07 22.33 3.65
C ASN A 123 19.51 23.67 4.15
N THR A 124 20.24 24.77 3.87
CA THR A 124 19.79 26.13 4.20
C THR A 124 18.49 26.48 3.48
N LEU A 125 18.37 26.15 2.19
CA LEU A 125 17.13 26.32 1.44
C LEU A 125 15.97 25.57 2.09
N CYS A 126 16.12 24.28 2.36
CA CYS A 126 15.08 23.49 3.00
C CYS A 126 14.71 24.04 4.39
N GLY A 127 15.69 24.46 5.18
CA GLY A 127 15.48 25.11 6.48
C GLY A 127 14.65 26.39 6.37
N MET A 128 14.98 27.27 5.42
CA MET A 128 14.23 28.50 5.17
C MET A 128 12.77 28.22 4.78
N VAL A 129 12.52 27.22 3.94
CA VAL A 129 11.16 26.82 3.55
C VAL A 129 10.39 26.27 4.75
N VAL A 130 11.02 25.42 5.57
CA VAL A 130 10.40 24.88 6.79
C VAL A 130 10.02 26.00 7.75
N GLU A 131 10.92 26.96 8.00
CA GLU A 131 10.67 28.10 8.88
C GLU A 131 9.52 28.97 8.34
N HIS A 132 9.51 29.25 7.04
CA HIS A 132 8.43 30.01 6.39
C HIS A 132 7.07 29.32 6.55
N LEU A 133 6.98 28.02 6.26
CA LEU A 133 5.73 27.27 6.37
C LEU A 133 5.29 27.07 7.82
N ARG A 134 6.24 26.92 8.75
CA ARG A 134 5.96 26.85 10.19
C ARG A 134 5.38 28.17 10.69
N ALA A 135 5.96 29.31 10.29
CA ALA A 135 5.45 30.63 10.63
C ALA A 135 4.06 30.88 10.05
N ALA A 136 3.77 30.31 8.87
CA ALA A 136 2.45 30.38 8.23
C ALA A 136 1.42 29.37 8.79
N GLY A 137 1.79 28.51 9.74
CA GLY A 137 0.90 27.46 10.27
C GLY A 137 0.54 26.35 9.26
N ASN A 138 1.22 26.30 8.11
CA ASN A 138 0.89 25.43 6.98
C ASN A 138 1.97 24.36 6.72
N LEU A 139 2.77 24.03 7.73
CA LEU A 139 3.88 23.09 7.61
C LEU A 139 3.37 21.66 7.43
N THR A 140 3.14 21.29 6.18
CA THR A 140 2.78 19.94 5.74
C THR A 140 3.78 19.48 4.67
N ALA A 141 3.96 18.16 4.52
CA ALA A 141 4.83 17.61 3.47
C ALA A 141 4.43 18.12 2.07
N GLY A 142 3.14 18.21 1.78
CA GLY A 142 2.63 18.70 0.50
C GLY A 142 2.85 20.20 0.27
N ALA A 143 2.77 21.04 1.30
CA ALA A 143 3.13 22.46 1.20
C ALA A 143 4.65 22.63 0.99
N PHE A 144 5.46 21.89 1.75
CA PHE A 144 6.91 21.91 1.64
C PHE A 144 7.40 21.52 0.25
N LEU A 145 6.93 20.40 -0.29
CA LEU A 145 7.33 19.94 -1.62
C LEU A 145 6.89 20.90 -2.73
N ARG A 146 5.75 21.59 -2.58
CA ARG A 146 5.29 22.62 -3.53
C ARG A 146 6.21 23.84 -3.54
N GLU A 147 6.66 24.31 -2.38
CA GLU A 147 7.62 25.42 -2.30
C GLU A 147 8.99 25.04 -2.88
N ILE A 148 9.46 23.82 -2.62
CA ILE A 148 10.69 23.31 -3.24
C ILE A 148 10.55 23.19 -4.77
N ALA A 149 9.41 22.68 -5.25
CA ALA A 149 9.12 22.61 -6.68
C ALA A 149 9.05 24.01 -7.32
N ARG A 150 8.50 25.00 -6.61
CA ARG A 150 8.48 26.40 -7.05
C ARG A 150 9.89 26.97 -7.17
N CYS A 151 10.77 26.71 -6.20
CA CYS A 151 12.18 27.09 -6.27
C CYS A 151 12.89 26.46 -7.48
N LEU A 152 12.61 25.20 -7.77
CA LEU A 152 13.17 24.50 -8.93
C LEU A 152 12.68 25.08 -10.25
N ALA A 153 11.37 25.30 -10.38
CA ALA A 153 10.76 25.89 -11.58
C ALA A 153 11.23 27.34 -11.81
N GLY A 154 11.42 28.11 -10.73
CA GLY A 154 11.98 29.46 -10.78
C GLY A 154 13.50 29.52 -11.01
N GLY A 155 14.17 28.38 -11.22
CA GLY A 155 15.61 28.34 -11.51
C GLY A 155 16.51 28.72 -10.33
N LYS A 156 15.99 28.71 -9.10
CA LYS A 156 16.70 29.07 -7.85
C LYS A 156 17.69 28.02 -7.37
N VAL A 157 17.71 26.86 -8.00
CA VAL A 157 18.65 25.78 -7.71
C VAL A 157 19.36 25.37 -9.00
N ARG A 158 20.69 25.54 -9.02
CA ARG A 158 21.56 25.17 -10.15
C ARG A 158 22.78 24.43 -9.62
N LEU A 159 22.61 23.14 -9.38
CA LEU A 159 23.67 22.26 -8.89
C LEU A 159 24.45 21.63 -10.05
N ALA A 160 25.76 21.46 -9.87
CA ALA A 160 26.59 20.67 -10.76
C ALA A 160 26.09 19.21 -10.81
N PRO A 161 26.31 18.46 -11.91
CA PRO A 161 25.82 17.09 -12.06
C PRO A 161 26.21 16.15 -10.91
N ALA A 162 27.43 16.29 -10.39
CA ALA A 162 27.93 15.50 -9.25
C ALA A 162 27.15 15.76 -7.95
N ASP A 163 26.64 16.98 -7.76
CA ASP A 163 26.00 17.44 -6.52
C ASP A 163 24.47 17.37 -6.56
N ARG A 164 23.86 16.89 -7.65
CA ARG A 164 22.40 16.81 -7.79
C ARG A 164 21.71 15.97 -6.70
N HIS A 165 22.44 15.05 -6.08
CA HIS A 165 21.96 14.23 -4.97
C HIS A 165 21.78 15.02 -3.65
N ALA A 166 22.40 16.21 -3.53
CA ALA A 166 22.38 17.03 -2.33
C ALA A 166 20.98 17.55 -1.96
N LEU A 167 20.21 17.99 -2.97
CA LEU A 167 18.87 18.52 -2.74
C LEU A 167 17.88 17.43 -2.29
N PRO A 168 17.76 16.27 -2.98
CA PRO A 168 16.96 15.14 -2.49
C PRO A 168 17.32 14.73 -1.05
N LEU A 169 18.60 14.71 -0.72
CA LEU A 169 19.08 14.40 0.63
C LEU A 169 18.66 15.46 1.65
N ALA A 170 18.81 16.75 1.32
CA ALA A 170 18.37 17.85 2.17
C ALA A 170 16.85 17.83 2.42
N VAL A 171 16.06 17.47 1.40
CA VAL A 171 14.61 17.28 1.50
C VAL A 171 14.26 16.16 2.50
N MET A 172 14.93 15.01 2.45
CA MET A 172 14.67 13.93 3.42
C MET A 172 15.05 14.31 4.85
N ARG A 173 16.14 15.06 5.03
CA ARG A 173 16.52 15.56 6.36
C ARG A 173 15.51 16.58 6.88
N ALA A 174 14.98 17.42 5.99
CA ALA A 174 13.97 18.41 6.35
C ALA A 174 12.65 17.76 6.78
N ALA A 175 12.36 16.54 6.34
CA ALA A 175 11.20 15.77 6.75
C ALA A 175 11.12 15.51 8.26
N ASN A 176 12.22 15.64 9.01
CA ASN A 176 12.21 15.56 10.48
C ASN A 176 11.56 16.78 11.15
N TYR A 177 11.43 17.90 10.43
CA TYR A 177 10.89 19.15 10.98
C TYR A 177 9.38 19.29 10.81
N PHE A 178 8.78 18.42 10.02
CA PHE A 178 7.34 18.25 9.85
C PHE A 178 7.00 16.79 10.10
N HIS A 179 5.72 16.42 10.13
CA HIS A 179 5.37 15.00 10.17
C HIS A 179 5.99 14.25 8.98
N ARG A 180 5.90 12.93 8.99
CA ARG A 180 6.49 12.07 7.95
C ARG A 180 6.11 12.52 6.52
N MET A 181 6.94 12.17 5.55
CA MET A 181 6.56 12.21 4.13
C MET A 181 5.84 10.91 3.73
N ASP A 182 5.04 10.97 2.67
CA ASP A 182 4.42 9.77 2.10
C ASP A 182 5.49 8.79 1.61
N ALA A 183 5.25 7.50 1.78
CA ALA A 183 6.21 6.45 1.45
C ALA A 183 6.53 6.43 -0.05
N ALA A 184 5.57 6.78 -0.92
CA ALA A 184 5.77 6.80 -2.36
C ALA A 184 6.75 7.90 -2.80
N THR A 185 6.59 9.13 -2.31
CA THR A 185 7.54 10.22 -2.59
C THR A 185 8.88 9.99 -1.92
N THR A 186 8.90 9.54 -0.67
CA THR A 186 10.14 9.19 0.03
C THR A 186 10.92 8.12 -0.72
N THR A 187 10.25 7.07 -1.23
CA THR A 187 10.87 6.05 -2.08
C THR A 187 11.44 6.64 -3.37
N ARG A 188 10.71 7.53 -4.05
CA ARG A 188 11.20 8.17 -5.28
C ARG A 188 12.45 9.02 -5.03
N ILE A 189 12.46 9.77 -3.93
CA ILE A 189 13.58 10.59 -3.50
C ILE A 189 14.77 9.70 -3.14
N ALA A 190 14.57 8.66 -2.33
CA ALA A 190 15.60 7.70 -1.96
C ALA A 190 16.27 7.05 -3.18
N LEU A 191 15.47 6.65 -4.19
CA LEU A 191 15.98 6.05 -5.43
C LEU A 191 16.77 7.02 -6.32
N SER A 192 16.66 8.33 -6.10
CA SER A 192 17.45 9.34 -6.81
C SER A 192 18.82 9.60 -6.15
N ILE A 193 19.03 9.10 -4.93
CA ILE A 193 20.26 9.31 -4.15
C ILE A 193 21.16 8.09 -4.31
N PRO A 194 22.43 8.26 -4.73
CA PRO A 194 23.39 7.16 -4.76
C PRO A 194 23.56 6.54 -3.36
N SER A 195 23.58 5.22 -3.28
CA SER A 195 23.57 4.48 -2.01
C SER A 195 24.71 4.90 -1.06
N GLN A 196 25.88 5.25 -1.60
CA GLN A 196 27.03 5.72 -0.80
C GLN A 196 26.72 6.98 0.01
N HIS A 197 25.95 7.92 -0.55
CA HIS A 197 25.58 9.15 0.13
C HIS A 197 24.42 8.92 1.10
N LEU A 198 23.51 8.00 0.76
CA LEU A 198 22.42 7.61 1.66
C LEU A 198 22.95 6.95 2.93
N MET A 199 23.95 6.06 2.80
CA MET A 199 24.55 5.34 3.92
C MET A 199 25.34 6.24 4.88
N ALA A 200 25.84 7.38 4.40
CA ALA A 200 26.51 8.36 5.26
C ALA A 200 25.56 9.12 6.19
N HIS A 201 24.24 8.97 6.03
CA HIS A 201 23.22 9.70 6.77
C HIS A 201 22.16 8.75 7.35
N PRO A 202 22.23 8.40 8.66
CA PRO A 202 21.41 7.34 9.25
C PRO A 202 19.91 7.64 9.23
N GLU A 203 19.49 8.88 9.52
CA GLU A 203 18.08 9.30 9.53
C GLU A 203 17.43 9.16 8.13
N ALA A 204 18.16 9.62 7.11
CA ALA A 204 17.77 9.52 5.70
C ALA A 204 17.63 8.05 5.26
N LEU A 205 18.55 7.20 5.72
CA LEU A 205 18.54 5.77 5.45
C LEU A 205 17.37 5.06 6.14
N GLU A 206 17.10 5.34 7.42
CA GLU A 206 15.95 4.77 8.14
C GLU A 206 14.62 5.12 7.46
N SER A 207 14.42 6.41 7.16
CA SER A 207 13.23 6.88 6.43
C SER A 207 13.09 6.20 5.06
N SER A 208 14.20 6.00 4.35
CA SER A 208 14.23 5.30 3.07
C SER A 208 13.86 3.82 3.20
N VAL A 209 14.38 3.12 4.20
CA VAL A 209 14.09 1.71 4.44
C VAL A 209 12.60 1.53 4.80
N ASN A 210 12.07 2.34 5.71
CA ASN A 210 10.66 2.31 6.10
C ASN A 210 9.75 2.58 4.89
N ALA A 211 10.05 3.61 4.09
CA ALA A 211 9.31 3.93 2.89
C ALA A 211 9.37 2.82 1.82
N LEU A 212 10.54 2.20 1.62
CA LEU A 212 10.70 1.08 0.69
C LEU A 212 9.89 -0.15 1.13
N VAL A 213 9.83 -0.43 2.42
CA VAL A 213 9.02 -1.54 2.97
C VAL A 213 7.53 -1.25 2.79
N LEU A 214 7.04 -0.05 3.13
CA LEU A 214 5.63 0.32 2.89
C LEU A 214 5.27 0.29 1.40
N GLY A 215 6.19 0.77 0.55
CA GLY A 215 6.03 0.78 -0.91
C GLY A 215 6.17 -0.59 -1.60
N GLY A 216 6.43 -1.66 -0.87
CA GLY A 216 6.51 -3.02 -1.41
C GLY A 216 7.85 -3.42 -2.03
N GLN A 217 8.90 -2.63 -1.83
CA GLN A 217 10.24 -2.85 -2.39
C GLN A 217 11.19 -3.50 -1.38
N TRP A 218 10.73 -4.56 -0.71
CA TRP A 218 11.45 -5.26 0.36
C TRP A 218 12.84 -5.75 -0.04
N GLN A 219 13.02 -6.24 -1.27
CA GLN A 219 14.34 -6.72 -1.74
C GLN A 219 15.38 -5.61 -1.78
N ARG A 220 14.98 -4.39 -2.15
CA ARG A 220 15.87 -3.23 -2.18
C ARG A 220 16.16 -2.73 -0.78
N ALA A 221 15.16 -2.72 0.10
CA ALA A 221 15.37 -2.42 1.52
C ALA A 221 16.40 -3.38 2.14
N ILE A 222 16.25 -4.69 1.92
CA ILE A 222 17.20 -5.71 2.37
C ILE A 222 18.60 -5.47 1.81
N ALA A 223 18.71 -5.14 0.51
CA ALA A 223 20.01 -4.87 -0.11
C ALA A 223 20.70 -3.62 0.47
N LEU A 224 19.93 -2.61 0.89
CA LEU A 224 20.47 -1.43 1.57
C LEU A 224 20.94 -1.78 2.98
N VAL A 225 20.12 -2.50 3.76
CA VAL A 225 20.45 -2.95 5.13
C VAL A 225 21.66 -3.89 5.12
N ALA A 226 21.80 -4.75 4.12
CA ALA A 226 22.95 -5.65 4.01
C ALA A 226 24.28 -4.93 3.72
N ARG A 227 24.23 -3.68 3.22
CA ARG A 227 25.42 -2.89 2.87
C ARG A 227 25.85 -1.98 4.02
N THR A 228 24.99 -1.70 4.98
CA THR A 228 25.28 -0.81 6.11
C THR A 228 26.16 -1.48 7.14
N SER A 229 27.19 -0.78 7.60
CA SER A 229 28.03 -1.25 8.71
C SER A 229 27.20 -1.25 9.99
N ARG A 230 26.85 -2.44 10.50
CA ARG A 230 26.09 -2.69 11.74
C ARG A 230 24.70 -2.02 11.74
N PRO A 231 23.66 -2.68 11.20
CA PRO A 231 22.33 -2.11 11.14
C PRO A 231 21.69 -2.03 12.54
N TYR A 232 21.48 -0.82 13.07
CA TYR A 232 20.71 -0.61 14.31
C TYR A 232 19.38 -1.38 14.28
N PRO A 233 19.19 -2.39 15.15
CA PRO A 233 18.06 -3.31 15.03
C PRO A 233 16.72 -2.56 15.12
N ASP A 234 16.61 -1.56 15.98
CA ASP A 234 15.36 -0.81 16.20
C ASP A 234 14.91 0.00 14.98
N SER A 235 15.84 0.45 14.13
CA SER A 235 15.55 1.24 12.93
C SER A 235 15.31 0.38 11.69
N PHE A 236 15.85 -0.84 11.63
CA PHE A 236 15.83 -1.67 10.40
C PHE A 236 15.01 -2.96 10.52
N ALA A 237 14.62 -3.35 11.74
CA ALA A 237 13.80 -4.52 11.99
C ALA A 237 12.39 -4.48 11.38
N VAL A 238 11.94 -3.29 10.98
CA VAL A 238 10.74 -3.08 10.17
C VAL A 238 10.74 -3.95 8.89
N VAL A 239 11.91 -4.23 8.32
CA VAL A 239 12.05 -5.11 7.15
C VAL A 239 11.67 -6.57 7.50
N ALA A 240 11.87 -6.99 8.74
CA ALA A 240 11.62 -8.35 9.19
C ALA A 240 10.13 -8.66 9.39
N TYR A 241 9.28 -7.70 9.78
CA TYR A 241 7.82 -7.94 9.89
C TYR A 241 6.98 -7.25 8.81
N GLY A 242 7.50 -6.21 8.16
CA GLY A 242 6.83 -5.56 7.04
C GLY A 242 6.83 -6.38 5.75
N ALA A 243 7.81 -7.28 5.57
CA ALA A 243 7.92 -8.15 4.38
C ALA A 243 7.10 -9.46 4.51
N PRO A 244 6.74 -10.14 3.41
CA PRO A 244 6.10 -11.46 3.47
C PRO A 244 6.97 -12.47 4.25
N SER A 245 6.35 -13.46 4.91
CA SER A 245 7.04 -14.39 5.82
C SER A 245 8.23 -15.13 5.20
N SER A 246 8.19 -15.41 3.89
CA SER A 246 9.31 -16.00 3.14
C SER A 246 10.53 -15.09 3.01
N VAL A 247 10.32 -13.76 3.05
CA VAL A 247 11.35 -12.72 2.92
C VAL A 247 11.78 -12.20 4.30
N ALA A 248 10.86 -12.17 5.26
CA ALA A 248 11.07 -11.82 6.67
C ALA A 248 12.26 -12.56 7.29
N ARG A 249 12.31 -13.90 7.14
CA ARG A 249 13.40 -14.75 7.67
C ARG A 249 14.77 -14.36 7.14
N ARG A 250 14.86 -13.96 5.87
CA ARG A 250 16.12 -13.51 5.26
C ARG A 250 16.60 -12.19 5.85
N ALA A 251 15.68 -11.26 6.10
CA ALA A 251 15.98 -9.99 6.75
C ALA A 251 16.44 -10.21 8.20
N LEU A 252 15.75 -11.10 8.93
CA LEU A 252 16.11 -11.45 10.31
C LEU A 252 17.53 -12.06 10.40
N ASN A 253 17.90 -12.96 9.48
CA ASN A 253 19.25 -13.51 9.43
C ASN A 253 20.34 -12.46 9.19
N ILE A 254 20.03 -11.37 8.49
CA ILE A 254 20.99 -10.27 8.27
C ILE A 254 21.14 -9.44 9.54
N LEU A 255 20.02 -9.16 10.24
CA LEU A 255 20.04 -8.42 11.51
C LEU A 255 20.73 -9.24 12.62
N GLN A 256 20.50 -10.56 12.66
CA GLN A 256 21.02 -11.44 13.70
C GLN A 256 22.54 -11.61 13.64
N LYS A 257 23.14 -11.60 12.44
CA LYS A 257 24.60 -11.74 12.26
C LYS A 257 25.40 -10.73 13.08
N ASP A 258 24.88 -9.52 13.23
CA ASP A 258 25.54 -8.41 13.91
C ASP A 258 24.92 -8.11 15.30
N HIS A 259 23.74 -8.67 15.62
CA HIS A 259 22.95 -8.33 16.82
C HIS A 259 22.29 -9.56 17.50
N VAL A 260 23.08 -10.60 17.80
CA VAL A 260 22.60 -11.85 18.41
C VAL A 260 21.91 -11.65 19.77
N SER A 261 22.31 -10.63 20.54
CA SER A 261 21.77 -10.33 21.87
C SER A 261 20.68 -9.25 21.90
N SER A 262 20.19 -8.79 20.75
CA SER A 262 19.14 -7.75 20.72
C SER A 262 17.77 -8.35 21.08
N ASN A 263 17.16 -7.85 22.15
CA ASN A 263 15.80 -8.23 22.58
C ASN A 263 14.77 -8.09 21.44
N TRP A 264 14.92 -7.08 20.58
CA TRP A 264 14.01 -6.85 19.47
C TRP A 264 14.12 -7.90 18.37
N VAL A 265 15.34 -8.33 18.04
CA VAL A 265 15.58 -9.38 17.04
C VAL A 265 15.07 -10.73 17.55
N LEU A 266 15.27 -11.02 18.84
CA LEU A 266 14.75 -12.22 19.50
C LEU A 266 13.22 -12.23 19.51
N LEU A 267 12.58 -11.11 19.89
CA LEU A 267 11.12 -10.99 19.86
C LEU A 267 10.56 -11.25 18.46
N LEU A 268 11.17 -10.71 17.40
CA LEU A 268 10.71 -10.94 16.03
C LEU A 268 10.90 -12.38 15.56
N GLN A 269 11.95 -13.05 16.05
CA GLN A 269 12.18 -14.47 15.82
C GLN A 269 11.09 -15.32 16.48
N ASP A 270 10.74 -15.02 17.71
CA ASP A 270 9.70 -15.70 18.49
C ASP A 270 8.32 -15.51 17.84
N LEU A 271 7.99 -14.28 17.45
CA LEU A 271 6.74 -13.99 16.72
C LEU A 271 6.64 -14.75 15.40
N LEU A 272 7.75 -14.94 14.67
CA LEU A 272 7.78 -15.75 13.44
C LEU A 272 7.55 -17.25 13.70
N GLN A 273 7.88 -17.73 14.90
CA GLN A 273 7.62 -19.09 15.37
C GLN A 273 6.24 -19.23 16.03
N GLY A 274 5.57 -18.11 16.32
CA GLY A 274 4.27 -18.06 16.99
C GLY A 274 4.35 -17.98 18.52
N ASP A 275 5.54 -17.80 19.09
CA ASP A 275 5.72 -17.54 20.52
C ASP A 275 5.48 -16.04 20.79
N ILE A 276 4.73 -15.76 21.86
CA ILE A 276 4.28 -14.42 22.25
C ILE A 276 4.84 -13.96 23.60
N ARG A 277 5.59 -14.80 24.33
CA ARG A 277 6.02 -14.51 25.71
C ARG A 277 6.79 -13.20 25.81
N LEU A 278 7.83 -13.04 24.99
CA LEU A 278 8.63 -11.79 24.97
C LEU A 278 7.80 -10.57 24.57
N ALA A 279 6.86 -10.72 23.64
CA ALA A 279 5.98 -9.63 23.26
C ALA A 279 5.02 -9.23 24.39
N GLN A 280 4.53 -10.18 25.17
CA GLN A 280 3.70 -9.90 26.35
C GLN A 280 4.50 -9.18 27.43
N ASP A 281 5.72 -9.63 27.72
CA ASP A 281 6.59 -9.02 28.73
C ASP A 281 6.91 -7.56 28.37
N GLU A 282 7.27 -7.28 27.11
CA GLU A 282 7.52 -5.92 26.61
C GLU A 282 6.28 -5.02 26.71
N LEU A 283 5.09 -5.55 26.43
CA LEU A 283 3.84 -4.79 26.51
C LEU A 283 3.40 -4.54 27.96
N ILE A 284 3.64 -5.48 28.87
CA ILE A 284 3.40 -5.30 30.31
C ILE A 284 4.37 -4.26 30.88
N GLN A 285 5.64 -4.30 30.50
CA GLN A 285 6.63 -3.29 30.90
C GLN A 285 6.27 -1.89 30.37
N ALA A 286 5.85 -1.79 29.11
CA ALA A 286 5.42 -0.53 28.51
C ALA A 286 4.11 0.02 29.09
N SER A 287 3.27 -0.83 29.71
CA SER A 287 2.00 -0.42 30.33
C SER A 287 2.07 -0.18 31.84
N SER A 288 3.08 -0.72 32.52
CA SER A 288 3.29 -0.57 33.98
C SER A 288 4.02 0.72 34.39
N GLY A 289 4.51 1.51 33.42
CA GLY A 289 5.09 2.84 33.63
C GLY A 289 4.07 3.90 34.07
N GLY A 290 3.59 3.81 35.30
CA GLY A 290 2.69 4.78 35.90
C GLY A 290 3.38 6.12 36.24
N LYS A 291 2.84 7.20 35.66
CA LYS A 291 2.82 8.58 36.19
C LYS A 291 4.16 9.32 36.31
N SER A 292 4.55 10.08 35.27
CA SER A 292 4.91 11.53 35.42
C SER A 292 5.40 12.22 34.13
N HIS A 293 5.74 11.49 33.06
CA HIS A 293 5.96 12.09 31.74
C HIS A 293 5.50 11.10 30.66
N PHE A 294 4.67 11.57 29.72
CA PHE A 294 4.39 10.84 28.48
C PHE A 294 5.73 10.71 27.72
N ASP A 295 6.39 9.55 27.82
CA ASP A 295 7.57 9.27 27.02
C ASP A 295 7.13 8.80 25.63
N GLU A 296 7.22 9.70 24.66
CA GLU A 296 6.91 9.46 23.24
C GLU A 296 7.63 8.21 22.71
N LYS A 297 8.82 7.91 23.23
CA LYS A 297 9.59 6.71 22.85
C LYS A 297 8.91 5.41 23.29
N GLN A 298 8.34 5.37 24.49
CA GLN A 298 7.62 4.18 24.98
C GLN A 298 6.33 3.94 24.20
N MET A 299 5.63 5.01 23.82
CA MET A 299 4.45 4.91 22.95
C MET A 299 4.82 4.36 21.57
N LEU A 300 5.87 4.90 20.95
CA LEU A 300 6.36 4.44 19.65
C LEU A 300 6.85 2.98 19.71
N TRP A 301 7.53 2.59 20.79
CA TRP A 301 7.95 1.21 21.02
C TRP A 301 6.74 0.27 21.11
N ARG A 302 5.75 0.61 21.93
CA ARG A 302 4.50 -0.16 22.06
C ARG A 302 3.79 -0.32 20.71
N ARG A 303 3.70 0.75 19.92
CA ARG A 303 3.12 0.72 18.57
C ARG A 303 3.87 -0.24 17.64
N ARG A 304 5.20 -0.26 17.70
CA ARG A 304 6.05 -1.18 16.92
C ARG A 304 5.84 -2.64 17.33
N VAL A 305 5.80 -2.94 18.64
CA VAL A 305 5.56 -4.30 19.14
C VAL A 305 4.18 -4.81 18.72
N LEU A 306 3.12 -4.01 18.91
CA LEU A 306 1.76 -4.37 18.47
C LEU A 306 1.66 -4.48 16.94
N GLY A 307 2.37 -3.61 16.22
CA GLY A 307 2.50 -3.66 14.77
C GLY A 307 3.12 -4.97 14.29
N ALA A 308 4.25 -5.38 14.88
CA ALA A 308 4.90 -6.65 14.60
C ALA A 308 4.01 -7.86 14.93
N CYS A 309 3.32 -7.83 16.09
CA CYS A 309 2.35 -8.87 16.46
C CYS A 309 1.24 -9.00 15.42
N SER A 310 0.66 -7.87 14.99
CA SER A 310 -0.41 -7.85 13.97
C SER A 310 0.05 -8.33 12.59
N ALA A 311 1.33 -8.18 12.28
CA ALA A 311 1.91 -8.56 10.99
C ALA A 311 2.37 -10.03 10.95
N LEU A 312 2.85 -10.58 12.06
CA LEU A 312 3.51 -11.89 12.13
C LEU A 312 2.66 -12.99 12.77
N LEU A 313 1.73 -12.67 13.66
CA LEU A 313 0.89 -13.68 14.29
C LEU A 313 -0.23 -14.13 13.35
N HIS A 314 -0.40 -15.45 13.26
CA HIS A 314 -1.43 -16.08 12.44
C HIS A 314 -2.56 -16.71 13.28
N SER A 315 -2.40 -16.77 14.60
CA SER A 315 -3.37 -17.34 15.54
C SER A 315 -4.18 -16.25 16.24
N ALA A 316 -5.51 -16.42 16.24
CA ALA A 316 -6.43 -15.54 16.94
C ALA A 316 -6.24 -15.60 18.47
N GLU A 317 -5.93 -16.78 19.00
CA GLU A 317 -5.68 -16.99 20.44
C GLU A 317 -4.44 -16.21 20.88
N SER A 318 -3.34 -16.34 20.13
CA SER A 318 -2.09 -15.59 20.39
C SER A 318 -2.33 -14.08 20.39
N MET A 319 -3.14 -13.58 19.46
CA MET A 319 -3.47 -12.15 19.41
C MET A 319 -4.33 -11.72 20.62
N GLN A 320 -5.28 -12.54 21.08
CA GLN A 320 -6.07 -12.25 22.28
C GLN A 320 -5.18 -12.15 23.53
N HIS A 321 -4.19 -13.03 23.66
CA HIS A 321 -3.23 -13.00 24.76
C HIS A 321 -2.35 -11.74 24.75
N VAL A 322 -1.95 -11.27 23.57
CA VAL A 322 -1.22 -10.00 23.39
C VAL A 322 -2.09 -8.80 23.76
N VAL A 323 -3.35 -8.77 23.30
CA VAL A 323 -4.30 -7.69 23.62
C VAL A 323 -4.55 -7.60 25.12
N ARG A 324 -4.76 -8.75 25.80
CA ARG A 324 -4.91 -8.79 27.27
C ARG A 324 -3.66 -8.28 27.98
N ALA A 325 -2.46 -8.72 27.56
CA ALA A 325 -1.20 -8.25 28.15
C ALA A 325 -0.98 -6.74 27.97
N SER A 326 -1.48 -6.16 26.88
CA SER A 326 -1.38 -4.74 26.59
C SER A 326 -2.39 -3.84 27.33
N ASN A 327 -3.32 -4.42 28.11
CA ASN A 327 -4.43 -3.71 28.76
C ASN A 327 -5.27 -2.84 27.79
N ILE A 328 -5.41 -3.28 26.53
CA ILE A 328 -6.22 -2.60 25.52
C ILE A 328 -7.60 -3.27 25.47
N SER A 329 -8.66 -2.50 25.65
CA SER A 329 -10.04 -2.98 25.51
C SER A 329 -10.49 -3.07 24.05
N SER A 330 -10.02 -2.16 23.19
CA SER A 330 -10.32 -2.14 21.76
C SER A 330 -9.12 -1.64 20.95
N PHE A 331 -8.79 -2.37 19.89
CA PHE A 331 -7.68 -2.03 18.99
C PHE A 331 -8.02 -0.81 18.12
N CYS A 332 -7.27 0.28 18.27
CA CYS A 332 -7.35 1.49 17.45
C CYS A 332 -6.20 1.53 16.43
N ALA A 333 -6.39 2.27 15.33
CA ALA A 333 -5.35 2.48 14.32
C ALA A 333 -4.06 3.12 14.89
N LEU A 334 -4.21 3.83 16.01
CA LEU A 334 -3.12 4.52 16.71
C LEU A 334 -2.33 3.60 17.65
N ASP A 335 -2.84 2.40 17.93
CA ASP A 335 -2.16 1.42 18.79
C ASP A 335 -1.08 0.65 18.02
N VAL A 336 -1.09 0.71 16.69
CA VAL A 336 -0.10 0.07 15.82
C VAL A 336 0.75 1.09 15.06
N ASP A 337 1.89 0.61 14.61
CA ASP A 337 2.69 1.31 13.63
C ASP A 337 2.08 1.19 12.22
N GLU A 338 2.68 1.90 11.26
CA GLU A 338 2.20 2.02 9.90
C GLU A 338 2.27 0.69 9.13
N HIS A 339 3.24 -0.15 9.49
CA HIS A 339 3.45 -1.45 8.87
C HIS A 339 2.41 -2.46 9.32
N GLY A 340 2.10 -2.50 10.62
CA GLY A 340 0.99 -3.25 11.19
C GLY A 340 -0.34 -2.78 10.61
N LEU A 341 -0.58 -1.47 10.55
CA LEU A 341 -1.79 -0.94 9.94
C LEU A 341 -1.93 -1.33 8.47
N GLN A 342 -0.87 -1.23 7.67
CA GLN A 342 -0.88 -1.65 6.26
C GLN A 342 -1.25 -3.13 6.09
N ARG A 343 -0.91 -3.99 7.06
CA ARG A 343 -1.29 -5.41 7.08
C ARG A 343 -2.71 -5.66 7.56
N LEU A 344 -3.22 -4.82 8.46
CA LEU A 344 -4.58 -4.91 8.98
C LEU A 344 -5.62 -4.38 7.99
N LEU A 345 -5.34 -3.30 7.26
CA LEU A 345 -6.28 -2.67 6.34
C LEU A 345 -6.94 -3.65 5.34
N PRO A 346 -6.23 -4.61 4.70
CA PRO A 346 -6.86 -5.65 3.86
C PRO A 346 -7.88 -6.54 4.57
N LEU A 347 -7.75 -6.74 5.89
CA LEU A 347 -8.61 -7.61 6.70
C LEU A 347 -9.84 -6.89 7.24
N LEU A 348 -9.75 -5.58 7.45
CA LEU A 348 -10.84 -4.77 8.00
C LEU A 348 -12.02 -4.62 7.00
N SER A 349 -13.23 -4.45 7.53
CA SER A 349 -14.36 -3.97 6.73
C SER A 349 -14.09 -2.54 6.21
N TRP A 350 -14.81 -2.11 5.16
CA TRP A 350 -14.63 -0.75 4.64
C TRP A 350 -14.95 0.32 5.70
N ASN A 351 -15.95 0.09 6.56
CA ASN A 351 -16.30 0.98 7.66
C ASN A 351 -15.14 1.15 8.65
N GLN A 352 -14.62 0.04 9.16
CA GLN A 352 -13.53 0.04 10.13
C GLN A 352 -12.25 0.66 9.55
N ALA A 353 -11.94 0.34 8.29
CA ALA A 353 -10.78 0.92 7.62
C ALA A 353 -10.96 2.43 7.37
N LEU A 354 -12.17 2.90 7.04
CA LEU A 354 -12.44 4.33 6.89
C LEU A 354 -12.29 5.08 8.22
N THR A 355 -12.79 4.51 9.31
CA THR A 355 -12.60 5.06 10.67
C THR A 355 -11.13 5.12 11.02
N ALA A 356 -10.39 4.02 10.83
CA ALA A 356 -8.95 3.96 11.08
C ALA A 356 -8.16 5.06 10.34
N LEU A 357 -8.46 5.29 9.06
CA LEU A 357 -7.81 6.35 8.29
C LEU A 357 -8.28 7.76 8.69
N THR A 358 -9.56 7.91 9.06
CA THR A 358 -10.09 9.19 9.56
C THR A 358 -9.41 9.57 10.88
N ASP A 359 -9.27 8.63 11.81
CA ASP A 359 -8.60 8.85 13.11
C ASP A 359 -7.16 9.32 12.94
N LEU A 360 -6.42 8.73 11.98
CA LEU A 360 -5.07 9.18 11.63
C LEU A 360 -5.08 10.61 11.11
N MET A 361 -5.98 10.93 10.17
CA MET A 361 -6.07 12.28 9.62
C MET A 361 -6.44 13.33 10.64
N GLU A 362 -7.39 13.04 11.53
CA GLU A 362 -7.82 13.96 12.59
C GLU A 362 -6.69 14.23 13.60
N ARG A 363 -5.74 13.29 13.76
CA ARG A 363 -4.54 13.48 14.57
C ARG A 363 -3.34 14.07 13.82
N GLY A 364 -3.50 14.42 12.54
CA GLY A 364 -2.42 14.97 11.71
C GLY A 364 -1.37 13.95 11.30
N GLU A 365 -1.66 12.65 11.45
CA GLU A 365 -0.80 11.56 10.97
C GLU A 365 -0.91 11.40 9.45
N VAL A 366 0.12 10.82 8.83
CA VAL A 366 0.22 10.71 7.38
C VAL A 366 -0.55 9.49 6.88
N VAL A 367 -1.60 9.75 6.09
CA VAL A 367 -2.32 8.69 5.38
C VAL A 367 -1.73 8.48 4.00
N GLU A 368 -1.37 7.23 3.70
CA GLU A 368 -0.83 6.86 2.41
C GLU A 368 -1.93 6.79 1.33
N GLU A 369 -1.62 7.30 0.13
CA GLU A 369 -2.54 7.25 -1.03
C GLU A 369 -2.92 5.80 -1.38
N HIS A 370 -1.97 4.87 -1.28
CA HIS A 370 -2.21 3.46 -1.61
C HIS A 370 -3.09 2.74 -0.57
N TRP A 371 -3.11 3.18 0.69
CA TRP A 371 -4.07 2.70 1.71
C TRP A 371 -5.48 3.15 1.37
N SER A 372 -5.61 4.42 0.95
CA SER A 372 -6.87 4.99 0.47
C SER A 372 -7.39 4.27 -0.77
N LEU A 373 -6.51 3.93 -1.71
CA LEU A 373 -6.86 3.11 -2.88
C LEU A 373 -7.33 1.70 -2.49
N LEU A 374 -6.65 1.06 -1.55
CA LEU A 374 -7.05 -0.26 -1.04
C LEU A 374 -8.47 -0.20 -0.46
N LEU A 375 -8.77 0.82 0.34
CA LEU A 375 -10.10 1.05 0.90
C LEU A 375 -11.16 1.21 -0.21
N CYS A 376 -10.88 2.01 -1.24
CA CYS A 376 -11.78 2.20 -2.38
C CYS A 376 -12.01 0.94 -3.24
N THR A 377 -11.21 -0.11 -3.06
CA THR A 377 -11.36 -1.40 -3.74
C THR A 377 -12.14 -2.44 -2.91
N LYS A 378 -12.51 -2.10 -1.67
CA LYS A 378 -13.31 -2.97 -0.80
C LYS A 378 -14.70 -3.22 -1.39
N PRO A 379 -15.26 -4.42 -1.16
CA PRO A 379 -16.62 -4.71 -1.60
C PRO A 379 -17.62 -3.79 -0.90
N SER A 380 -18.64 -3.37 -1.64
CA SER A 380 -19.80 -2.63 -1.12
C SER A 380 -19.48 -1.28 -0.45
N ILE A 381 -18.37 -0.64 -0.79
CA ILE A 381 -18.07 0.72 -0.31
C ILE A 381 -19.04 1.73 -0.94
N PRO A 382 -19.72 2.59 -0.17
CA PRO A 382 -20.63 3.58 -0.71
C PRO A 382 -19.88 4.72 -1.39
N LEU A 383 -20.55 5.39 -2.35
CA LEU A 383 -19.98 6.50 -3.10
C LEU A 383 -19.55 7.66 -2.18
N ASP A 384 -20.31 7.94 -1.12
CA ASP A 384 -20.02 9.02 -0.18
C ASP A 384 -18.70 8.79 0.57
N ALA A 385 -18.40 7.53 0.92
CA ALA A 385 -17.12 7.18 1.53
C ALA A 385 -15.96 7.38 0.55
N VAL A 386 -16.13 6.99 -0.72
CA VAL A 386 -15.12 7.22 -1.78
C VAL A 386 -14.93 8.72 -2.02
N GLN A 387 -16.00 9.50 -1.98
CA GLN A 387 -15.94 10.96 -2.10
C GLN A 387 -15.18 11.59 -0.93
N LYS A 388 -15.46 11.16 0.31
CA LYS A 388 -14.72 11.58 1.50
C LYS A 388 -13.23 11.29 1.34
N ILE A 389 -12.86 10.07 0.96
CA ILE A 389 -11.45 9.68 0.75
C ILE A 389 -10.80 10.53 -0.35
N ALA A 390 -11.49 10.74 -1.48
CA ALA A 390 -10.96 11.56 -2.56
C ALA A 390 -10.75 13.03 -2.14
N SER A 391 -11.59 13.55 -1.24
CA SER A 391 -11.46 14.92 -0.72
C SER A 391 -10.20 15.14 0.12
N TRP A 392 -9.66 14.08 0.72
CA TRP A 392 -8.40 14.12 1.47
C TRP A 392 -7.19 14.38 0.57
N PHE A 393 -7.31 14.03 -0.72
CA PHE A 393 -6.24 14.14 -1.71
C PHE A 393 -6.71 14.93 -2.94
N PRO A 394 -6.92 16.26 -2.82
CA PRO A 394 -7.52 17.07 -3.89
C PRO A 394 -6.68 17.10 -5.18
N HIS A 395 -5.40 16.78 -5.10
CA HIS A 395 -4.47 16.76 -6.24
C HIS A 395 -4.16 15.33 -6.74
N SER A 396 -4.75 14.29 -6.16
CA SER A 396 -4.55 12.92 -6.62
C SER A 396 -5.39 12.62 -7.86
N PHE A 397 -4.73 12.54 -9.01
CA PHE A 397 -5.38 12.10 -10.24
C PHE A 397 -5.80 10.63 -10.20
N LEU A 398 -5.09 9.80 -9.43
CA LEU A 398 -5.45 8.40 -9.21
C LEU A 398 -6.77 8.29 -8.47
N LEU A 399 -6.88 8.86 -7.26
CA LEU A 399 -8.09 8.80 -6.45
C LEU A 399 -9.27 9.48 -7.12
N HIS A 400 -9.03 10.56 -7.87
CA HIS A 400 -10.06 11.17 -8.70
C HIS A 400 -10.57 10.22 -9.78
N SER A 401 -9.69 9.45 -10.44
CA SER A 401 -10.09 8.43 -11.42
C SER A 401 -10.92 7.32 -10.77
N VAL A 402 -10.58 6.93 -9.53
CA VAL A 402 -11.36 5.94 -8.76
C VAL A 402 -12.74 6.47 -8.39
N PHE A 403 -12.83 7.73 -7.94
CA PHE A 403 -14.11 8.38 -7.66
C PHE A 403 -15.01 8.45 -8.90
N LEU A 404 -14.46 8.86 -10.05
CA LEU A 404 -15.21 8.89 -11.31
C LEU A 404 -15.70 7.50 -11.73
N HIS A 405 -14.87 6.47 -11.55
CA HIS A 405 -15.24 5.09 -11.85
C HIS A 405 -16.41 4.62 -10.98
N GLN A 406 -16.34 4.82 -9.66
CA GLN A 406 -17.41 4.43 -8.74
C GLN A 406 -18.70 5.20 -8.99
N ARG A 407 -18.60 6.51 -9.25
CA ARG A 407 -19.75 7.35 -9.62
C ARG A 407 -20.40 6.89 -10.91
N ALA A 408 -19.61 6.46 -11.90
CA ALA A 408 -20.10 5.96 -13.17
C ALA A 408 -20.84 4.61 -13.01
N ILE A 409 -20.34 3.72 -12.14
CA ILE A 409 -21.03 2.46 -11.81
C ILE A 409 -22.40 2.74 -11.20
N VAL A 410 -22.47 3.62 -10.20
CA VAL A 410 -23.74 3.98 -9.53
C VAL A 410 -24.75 4.60 -10.51
N ARG A 411 -24.27 5.34 -11.51
CA ARG A 411 -25.11 5.99 -12.54
C ARG A 411 -25.43 5.12 -13.75
N GLY A 412 -24.88 3.91 -13.85
CA GLY A 412 -25.03 3.07 -15.04
C GLY A 412 -24.36 3.63 -16.30
N ASP A 413 -23.31 4.43 -16.18
CA ASP A 413 -22.56 4.98 -17.31
C ASP A 413 -21.30 4.15 -17.63
N LEU A 414 -21.44 3.20 -18.56
CA LEU A 414 -20.36 2.32 -18.99
C LEU A 414 -19.19 3.08 -19.63
N VAL A 415 -19.49 4.10 -20.43
CA VAL A 415 -18.48 4.86 -21.17
C VAL A 415 -17.56 5.58 -20.19
N THR A 416 -18.13 6.28 -19.21
CA THR A 416 -17.35 6.98 -18.19
C THR A 416 -16.59 6.00 -17.31
N ALA A 417 -17.16 4.85 -16.96
CA ALA A 417 -16.46 3.83 -16.17
C ALA A 417 -15.20 3.31 -16.86
N ILE A 418 -15.26 3.06 -18.18
CA ILE A 418 -14.12 2.60 -18.98
C ILE A 418 -13.11 3.74 -19.23
N LYS A 419 -13.57 4.98 -19.44
CA LYS A 419 -12.66 6.15 -19.53
C LYS A 419 -11.87 6.35 -18.24
N ALA A 420 -12.52 6.24 -17.09
CA ALA A 420 -11.88 6.34 -15.78
C ALA A 420 -10.85 5.22 -15.58
N LEU A 421 -11.17 3.99 -16.00
CA LEU A 421 -10.27 2.85 -15.98
C LEU A 421 -9.03 3.07 -16.87
N ALA A 422 -9.24 3.61 -18.07
CA ALA A 422 -8.15 3.95 -18.98
C ALA A 422 -7.22 5.04 -18.41
N ARG A 423 -7.80 6.08 -17.80
CA ARG A 423 -7.05 7.15 -17.12
C ARG A 423 -6.24 6.60 -15.95
N TYR A 424 -6.85 5.77 -15.10
CA TYR A 424 -6.17 5.13 -13.99
C TYR A 424 -4.96 4.31 -14.46
N HIS A 425 -5.15 3.47 -15.48
CA HIS A 425 -4.07 2.65 -16.03
C HIS A 425 -2.92 3.50 -16.59
N ALA A 426 -3.24 4.55 -17.38
CA ALA A 426 -2.24 5.44 -17.94
C ALA A 426 -1.39 6.10 -16.84
N LEU A 427 -2.00 6.54 -15.74
CA LEU A 427 -1.29 7.10 -14.59
C LEU A 427 -0.39 6.06 -13.89
N VAL A 428 -0.90 4.85 -13.64
CA VAL A 428 -0.11 3.78 -13.01
C VAL A 428 1.11 3.40 -13.85
N VAL A 429 0.97 3.41 -15.18
CA VAL A 429 2.07 3.12 -16.10
C VAL A 429 3.09 4.26 -16.13
N THR A 430 2.63 5.50 -16.23
CA THR A 430 3.51 6.68 -16.41
C THR A 430 4.17 7.14 -15.11
N GLU A 431 3.43 7.24 -14.02
CA GLU A 431 3.88 7.87 -12.78
C GLU A 431 4.32 6.86 -11.71
N TYR A 432 3.69 5.68 -11.64
CA TYR A 432 3.88 4.70 -10.56
C TYR A 432 4.70 3.47 -10.96
N LYS A 433 5.38 3.54 -12.12
CA LYS A 433 6.33 2.52 -12.62
C LYS A 433 5.76 1.10 -12.59
N ARG A 434 4.44 0.94 -12.80
CA ARG A 434 3.76 -0.37 -12.82
C ARG A 434 3.97 -1.19 -11.54
N SER A 435 3.99 -0.53 -10.38
CA SER A 435 4.11 -1.23 -9.10
C SER A 435 2.88 -2.13 -8.88
N PRO A 436 3.07 -3.39 -8.41
CA PRO A 436 1.97 -4.32 -8.18
C PRO A 436 0.94 -3.80 -7.18
N THR A 437 1.36 -2.93 -6.25
CA THR A 437 0.48 -2.25 -5.28
C THR A 437 -0.63 -1.46 -5.97
N TYR A 438 -0.35 -0.84 -7.13
CA TYR A 438 -1.30 -0.02 -7.88
C TYR A 438 -1.98 -0.80 -9.02
N LEU A 439 -1.37 -1.88 -9.52
CA LEU A 439 -2.00 -2.76 -10.51
C LEU A 439 -3.10 -3.64 -9.92
N ARG A 440 -3.04 -4.00 -8.63
CA ARG A 440 -4.09 -4.79 -7.97
C ARG A 440 -5.45 -4.05 -7.91
N PRO A 441 -5.52 -2.77 -7.50
CA PRO A 441 -6.73 -1.95 -7.62
C PRO A 441 -7.29 -1.90 -9.05
N PHE A 442 -6.42 -1.79 -10.06
CA PHE A 442 -6.84 -1.81 -11.46
C PHE A 442 -7.60 -3.09 -11.82
N VAL A 443 -7.12 -4.25 -11.36
CA VAL A 443 -7.83 -5.54 -11.54
C VAL A 443 -9.18 -5.56 -10.84
N ALA A 444 -9.30 -4.94 -9.66
CA ALA A 444 -10.59 -4.80 -8.97
C ALA A 444 -11.57 -3.91 -9.76
N PHE A 445 -11.09 -2.84 -10.41
CA PHE A 445 -11.94 -1.99 -11.26
C PHE A 445 -12.39 -2.70 -12.54
N LEU A 446 -11.51 -3.49 -13.16
CA LEU A 446 -11.89 -4.37 -14.28
C LEU A 446 -12.99 -5.35 -13.85
N LYS A 447 -12.85 -5.98 -12.67
CA LYS A 447 -13.87 -6.86 -12.09
C LYS A 447 -15.19 -6.12 -11.90
N ASN A 448 -15.16 -4.90 -11.34
CA ASN A 448 -16.37 -4.13 -11.07
C ASN A 448 -17.14 -3.81 -12.35
N VAL A 449 -16.46 -3.39 -13.41
CA VAL A 449 -17.10 -3.10 -14.71
C VAL A 449 -17.68 -4.36 -15.35
N LEU A 450 -16.99 -5.50 -15.27
CA LEU A 450 -17.50 -6.77 -15.76
C LEU A 450 -18.69 -7.31 -14.95
N HIS A 451 -18.81 -6.93 -13.69
CA HIS A 451 -19.87 -7.41 -12.80
C HIS A 451 -21.14 -6.56 -12.88
N HIS A 452 -21.03 -5.22 -12.90
CA HIS A 452 -22.17 -4.31 -12.72
C HIS A 452 -22.92 -3.99 -14.02
N PHE A 453 -22.24 -3.97 -15.17
CA PHE A 453 -22.88 -3.65 -16.44
C PHE A 453 -23.34 -4.93 -17.12
N ASP A 454 -24.58 -4.96 -17.59
CA ASP A 454 -25.20 -6.09 -18.30
C ASP A 454 -24.78 -6.15 -19.78
N ASP A 455 -25.15 -7.25 -20.46
CA ASP A 455 -24.72 -7.52 -21.83
C ASP A 455 -25.31 -6.51 -22.84
N GLU A 456 -26.45 -5.90 -22.51
CA GLU A 456 -27.11 -4.87 -23.32
C GLU A 456 -26.35 -3.54 -23.29
N ALA A 457 -25.91 -3.09 -22.11
CA ALA A 457 -25.08 -1.88 -21.99
C ALA A 457 -23.82 -1.99 -22.84
N TRP A 458 -23.16 -3.16 -22.83
CA TRP A 458 -21.96 -3.39 -23.64
C TRP A 458 -22.22 -3.32 -25.15
N ARG A 459 -23.41 -3.72 -25.63
CA ARG A 459 -23.78 -3.60 -27.05
C ARG A 459 -24.14 -2.19 -27.45
N LYS A 460 -24.83 -1.46 -26.57
CA LYS A 460 -25.38 -0.14 -26.87
C LYS A 460 -24.30 0.93 -26.98
N PHE A 461 -23.28 0.87 -26.13
CA PHE A 461 -22.25 1.90 -26.06
C PHE A 461 -20.99 1.53 -26.84
N GLN A 462 -20.54 2.41 -27.74
CA GLN A 462 -19.27 2.26 -28.46
C GLN A 462 -18.08 2.58 -27.54
N VAL A 463 -17.55 1.55 -26.88
CA VAL A 463 -16.40 1.66 -25.95
C VAL A 463 -15.15 0.95 -26.46
N TRP A 464 -15.22 0.34 -27.65
CA TRP A 464 -14.12 -0.40 -28.26
C TRP A 464 -12.84 0.41 -28.45
N PRO A 465 -12.84 1.66 -28.94
CA PRO A 465 -11.59 2.42 -29.10
C PRO A 465 -10.86 2.64 -27.78
N ILE A 466 -11.60 2.80 -26.68
CA ILE A 466 -11.06 3.02 -25.35
C ILE A 466 -10.52 1.70 -24.79
N ALA A 467 -11.31 0.62 -24.87
CA ALA A 467 -10.89 -0.72 -24.42
C ALA A 467 -9.64 -1.21 -25.17
N ARG A 468 -9.59 -0.99 -26.49
CA ARG A 468 -8.42 -1.31 -27.33
C ARG A 468 -7.19 -0.49 -26.94
N ARG A 469 -7.35 0.79 -26.63
CA ARG A 469 -6.25 1.62 -26.12
C ARG A 469 -5.71 1.09 -24.80
N VAL A 470 -6.59 0.73 -23.86
CA VAL A 470 -6.18 0.13 -22.58
C VAL A 470 -5.42 -1.17 -22.81
N PHE A 471 -5.93 -2.04 -23.68
CA PHE A 471 -5.24 -3.28 -24.05
C PHE A 471 -3.84 -3.02 -24.60
N ASN A 472 -3.70 -2.10 -25.56
CA ASN A 472 -2.41 -1.77 -26.15
C ASN A 472 -1.43 -1.22 -25.09
N GLN A 473 -1.88 -0.31 -24.23
CA GLN A 473 -1.06 0.23 -23.14
C GLN A 473 -0.58 -0.85 -22.17
N VAL A 474 -1.41 -1.86 -21.88
CA VAL A 474 -1.01 -3.00 -21.04
C VAL A 474 0.04 -3.84 -21.77
N VAL A 475 -0.17 -4.14 -23.06
CA VAL A 475 0.73 -5.01 -23.84
C VAL A 475 2.07 -4.33 -24.18
N GLU A 476 2.11 -3.01 -24.29
CA GLU A 476 3.34 -2.23 -24.46
C GLU A 476 4.29 -2.33 -23.26
N ASP A 477 3.80 -2.74 -22.09
CA ASP A 477 4.65 -3.04 -20.94
C ASP A 477 5.44 -4.33 -21.18
N SER A 478 6.77 -4.26 -21.05
CA SER A 478 7.69 -5.38 -21.21
C SER A 478 7.31 -6.61 -20.37
N LYS A 479 6.69 -6.39 -19.20
CA LYS A 479 6.20 -7.49 -18.34
C LYS A 479 5.00 -8.24 -18.93
N PHE A 480 4.23 -7.59 -19.80
CA PHE A 480 2.95 -8.08 -20.30
C PHE A 480 2.89 -8.19 -21.83
N VAL A 481 4.00 -7.99 -22.56
CA VAL A 481 4.08 -8.17 -24.02
C VAL A 481 3.54 -9.53 -24.49
N TYR A 482 3.76 -10.58 -23.69
CA TYR A 482 3.25 -11.92 -23.99
C TYR A 482 1.70 -11.98 -24.07
N LEU A 483 1.00 -11.06 -23.40
CA LEU A 483 -0.47 -10.96 -23.45
C LEU A 483 -0.97 -10.59 -24.85
N GLY A 484 -0.23 -9.79 -25.61
CA GLY A 484 -0.57 -9.49 -27.00
C GLY A 484 -0.57 -10.74 -27.87
N ARG A 485 0.47 -11.59 -27.71
CA ARG A 485 0.59 -12.87 -28.42
C ARG A 485 -0.50 -13.85 -27.99
N GLN A 486 -0.76 -13.95 -26.69
CA GLN A 486 -1.82 -14.82 -26.17
C GLN A 486 -3.21 -14.36 -26.64
N GLY A 487 -3.48 -13.06 -26.59
CA GLY A 487 -4.74 -12.48 -27.04
C GLY A 487 -5.00 -12.82 -28.51
N ARG A 488 -4.03 -12.59 -29.39
CA ARG A 488 -4.15 -12.94 -30.82
C ARG A 488 -4.36 -14.43 -31.09
N LYS A 489 -3.92 -15.31 -30.18
CA LYS A 489 -4.14 -16.76 -30.27
C LYS A 489 -5.48 -17.20 -29.66
N SER A 490 -6.00 -16.47 -28.69
CA SER A 490 -7.13 -16.89 -27.85
C SER A 490 -8.46 -16.20 -28.17
N ILE A 491 -8.42 -14.89 -28.46
CA ILE A 491 -9.60 -14.05 -28.76
C ILE A 491 -9.31 -13.16 -29.99
N PRO A 492 -8.97 -13.75 -31.15
CA PRO A 492 -8.43 -13.01 -32.30
C PRO A 492 -9.41 -12.00 -32.90
N SER A 493 -10.68 -12.37 -33.07
CA SER A 493 -11.69 -11.51 -33.72
C SER A 493 -11.95 -10.23 -32.89
N PRO A 494 -12.25 -10.30 -31.58
CA PRO A 494 -12.41 -9.12 -30.73
C PRO A 494 -11.23 -8.13 -30.76
N LEU A 495 -10.00 -8.62 -30.99
CA LEU A 495 -8.80 -7.78 -31.03
C LEU A 495 -8.56 -7.09 -32.37
N ARG A 496 -9.13 -7.59 -33.47
CA ARG A 496 -8.88 -7.11 -34.83
C ARG A 496 -9.94 -6.10 -35.25
N GLU A 497 -11.20 -6.44 -35.01
CA GLU A 497 -12.36 -5.73 -35.56
C GLU A 497 -13.24 -5.15 -34.45
N GLU A 498 -13.91 -4.04 -34.78
CA GLU A 498 -14.90 -3.44 -33.89
C GLU A 498 -16.22 -4.19 -34.03
N SER A 499 -16.60 -4.91 -32.97
CA SER A 499 -17.91 -5.55 -32.85
C SER A 499 -18.59 -5.12 -31.54
N PRO A 500 -19.93 -5.21 -31.44
CA PRO A 500 -20.68 -4.68 -30.29
C PRO A 500 -20.22 -5.23 -28.94
N LEU A 501 -19.67 -6.46 -28.92
CA LEU A 501 -19.20 -7.12 -27.69
C LEU A 501 -17.68 -7.27 -27.62
N ALA A 502 -16.92 -6.80 -28.63
CA ALA A 502 -15.47 -6.91 -28.67
C ALA A 502 -14.83 -6.29 -27.42
N ALA A 503 -15.32 -5.12 -26.99
CA ALA A 503 -14.82 -4.44 -25.80
C ALA A 503 -14.99 -5.30 -24.53
N LEU A 504 -16.15 -5.94 -24.35
CA LEU A 504 -16.44 -6.83 -23.22
C LEU A 504 -15.42 -7.97 -23.16
N PHE A 505 -15.14 -8.63 -24.29
CA PHE A 505 -14.20 -9.76 -24.33
C PHE A 505 -12.76 -9.33 -24.10
N ILE A 506 -12.33 -8.18 -24.63
CA ILE A 506 -10.98 -7.64 -24.36
C ILE A 506 -10.83 -7.33 -22.87
N VAL A 507 -11.80 -6.66 -22.25
CA VAL A 507 -11.79 -6.35 -20.80
C VAL A 507 -11.79 -7.65 -19.99
N GLY A 508 -12.61 -8.64 -20.36
CA GLY A 508 -12.65 -9.96 -19.75
C GLY A 508 -11.33 -10.73 -19.84
N PHE A 509 -10.68 -10.69 -21.01
CA PHE A 509 -9.36 -11.27 -21.22
C PHE A 509 -8.29 -10.59 -20.36
N LEU A 510 -8.23 -9.25 -20.38
CA LEU A 510 -7.29 -8.48 -19.57
C LEU A 510 -7.48 -8.78 -18.08
N TYR A 511 -8.73 -8.76 -17.60
CA TYR A 511 -9.07 -9.09 -16.22
C TYR A 511 -8.55 -10.48 -15.84
N ARG A 512 -8.80 -11.50 -16.67
CA ARG A 512 -8.37 -12.88 -16.40
C ARG A 512 -6.85 -13.01 -16.33
N GLN A 513 -6.15 -12.42 -17.29
CA GLN A 513 -4.70 -12.54 -17.39
C GLN A 513 -3.98 -11.77 -16.29
N LEU A 514 -4.39 -10.53 -16.02
CA LEU A 514 -3.82 -9.73 -14.94
C LEU A 514 -4.15 -10.34 -13.57
N SER A 515 -5.35 -10.90 -13.39
CA SER A 515 -5.69 -11.62 -12.16
C SER A 515 -4.78 -12.81 -11.92
N ARG A 516 -4.45 -13.59 -12.97
CA ARG A 516 -3.48 -14.69 -12.85
C ARG A 516 -2.07 -14.20 -12.52
N ALA A 517 -1.61 -13.16 -13.20
CA ALA A 517 -0.28 -12.59 -12.96
C ALA A 517 -0.13 -12.01 -11.55
N LEU A 518 -1.20 -11.45 -10.98
CA LEU A 518 -1.21 -10.81 -9.65
C LEU A 518 -1.78 -11.69 -8.53
N GLN A 519 -2.16 -12.93 -8.85
CA GLN A 519 -2.77 -13.91 -7.94
C GLN A 519 -4.07 -13.43 -7.29
N VAL A 520 -4.90 -12.69 -8.05
CA VAL A 520 -6.23 -12.26 -7.64
C VAL A 520 -7.25 -13.34 -8.03
N PRO A 521 -8.15 -13.76 -7.12
CA PRO A 521 -9.16 -14.77 -7.44
C PRO A 521 -10.15 -14.25 -8.49
N VAL A 522 -10.47 -15.11 -9.45
CA VAL A 522 -11.44 -14.82 -10.52
C VAL A 522 -12.74 -15.57 -10.21
N PRO A 523 -13.86 -14.86 -9.99
CA PRO A 523 -15.17 -15.49 -9.81
C PRO A 523 -15.55 -16.29 -11.05
N ALA A 524 -16.00 -17.54 -10.87
CA ALA A 524 -16.47 -18.38 -11.96
C ALA A 524 -17.62 -17.70 -12.72
N ALA A 525 -18.57 -17.07 -12.00
CA ALA A 525 -19.73 -16.39 -12.58
C ALA A 525 -19.38 -15.37 -13.69
N ILE A 526 -18.28 -14.63 -13.56
CA ILE A 526 -17.84 -13.68 -14.58
C ILE A 526 -17.40 -14.44 -15.84
N VAL A 527 -16.61 -15.51 -15.67
CA VAL A 527 -16.13 -16.33 -16.79
C VAL A 527 -17.29 -17.07 -17.46
N SER A 528 -18.22 -17.62 -16.69
CA SER A 528 -19.42 -18.29 -17.19
C SER A 528 -20.31 -17.33 -17.98
N ARG A 529 -20.47 -16.08 -17.51
CA ARG A 529 -21.18 -15.04 -18.25
C ARG A 529 -20.47 -14.71 -19.57
N LEU A 530 -19.16 -14.51 -19.56
CA LEU A 530 -18.39 -14.21 -20.78
C LEU A 530 -18.48 -15.36 -21.79
N LEU A 531 -18.43 -16.61 -21.33
CA LEU A 531 -18.66 -17.80 -22.16
C LEU A 531 -20.06 -17.78 -22.78
N ARG A 532 -21.10 -17.55 -21.97
CA ARG A 532 -22.49 -17.48 -22.44
C ARG A 532 -22.67 -16.40 -23.51
N VAL A 533 -22.09 -15.22 -23.30
CA VAL A 533 -22.18 -14.10 -24.24
C VAL A 533 -21.45 -14.42 -25.54
N ALA A 534 -20.25 -15.02 -25.47
CA ALA A 534 -19.53 -15.47 -26.65
C ALA A 534 -20.34 -16.53 -27.43
N ALA A 535 -20.91 -17.52 -26.73
CA ALA A 535 -21.63 -18.62 -27.36
C ALA A 535 -22.96 -18.21 -28.02
N LEU A 536 -23.75 -17.37 -27.35
CA LEU A 536 -25.12 -17.06 -27.78
C LEU A 536 -25.22 -15.84 -28.69
N HIS A 537 -24.27 -14.92 -28.59
CA HIS A 537 -24.39 -13.60 -29.22
C HIS A 537 -23.26 -13.28 -30.19
N THR A 538 -22.29 -14.18 -30.35
CA THR A 538 -21.25 -14.05 -31.35
C THR A 538 -21.05 -15.34 -32.12
N SER A 539 -20.50 -15.22 -33.32
CA SER A 539 -20.01 -16.35 -34.12
C SER A 539 -18.57 -16.75 -33.77
N ASP A 540 -17.98 -16.20 -32.69
CA ASP A 540 -16.59 -16.44 -32.33
C ASP A 540 -16.43 -17.64 -31.39
N SER A 541 -16.29 -18.81 -32.00
CA SER A 541 -16.05 -20.08 -31.31
C SER A 541 -14.72 -20.11 -30.53
N GLN A 542 -13.70 -19.37 -30.96
CA GLN A 542 -12.41 -19.30 -30.27
C GLN A 542 -12.53 -18.54 -28.95
N THR A 543 -13.27 -17.43 -28.95
CA THR A 543 -13.55 -16.67 -27.73
C THR A 543 -14.35 -17.49 -26.72
N ALA A 544 -15.37 -18.24 -27.18
CA ALA A 544 -16.09 -19.18 -26.32
C ALA A 544 -15.16 -20.26 -25.73
N LEU A 545 -14.34 -20.89 -26.58
CA LEU A 545 -13.37 -21.91 -26.15
C LEU A 545 -12.36 -21.37 -25.12
N TYR A 546 -11.89 -20.12 -25.28
CA TYR A 546 -10.99 -19.47 -24.33
C TYR A 546 -11.61 -19.33 -22.94
N PHE A 547 -12.83 -18.79 -22.85
CA PHE A 547 -13.49 -18.61 -21.55
C PHE A 547 -13.88 -19.96 -20.93
N PHE A 548 -14.27 -20.95 -21.72
CA PHE A 548 -14.48 -22.32 -21.21
C PHE A 548 -13.21 -22.90 -20.57
N LYS A 549 -12.06 -22.79 -21.25
CA LYS A 549 -10.76 -23.26 -20.71
C LYS A 549 -10.37 -22.56 -19.41
N CYS A 550 -10.87 -21.34 -19.20
CA CYS A 550 -10.63 -20.57 -17.99
C CYS A 550 -11.40 -21.09 -16.76
N LEU A 551 -12.48 -21.84 -16.92
CA LEU A 551 -13.25 -22.45 -15.83
C LEU A 551 -12.47 -23.61 -15.20
N HIS A 552 -12.53 -23.77 -13.88
CA HIS A 552 -11.82 -24.86 -13.19
C HIS A 552 -12.55 -26.20 -13.33
N LYS A 553 -13.85 -26.22 -12.99
CA LYS A 553 -14.75 -27.36 -13.13
C LYS A 553 -16.04 -26.91 -13.83
N PRO A 554 -16.13 -27.02 -15.16
CA PRO A 554 -17.32 -26.58 -15.87
C PRO A 554 -18.53 -27.45 -15.52
N ASN A 555 -19.72 -26.87 -15.45
CA ASN A 555 -20.99 -27.59 -15.31
C ASN A 555 -21.58 -27.94 -16.69
N ASP A 556 -22.67 -28.71 -16.72
CA ASP A 556 -23.26 -29.20 -17.99
C ASP A 556 -23.88 -28.08 -18.82
N VAL A 557 -24.32 -26.98 -18.19
CA VAL A 557 -24.77 -25.76 -18.89
C VAL A 557 -23.60 -25.05 -19.58
N GLU A 558 -22.43 -24.98 -18.95
CA GLU A 558 -21.23 -24.40 -19.55
C GLU A 558 -20.67 -25.28 -20.67
N ARG A 559 -20.80 -26.60 -20.55
CA ARG A 559 -20.48 -27.54 -21.64
C ARG A 559 -21.43 -27.35 -22.82
N SER A 560 -22.73 -27.21 -22.58
CA SER A 560 -23.72 -27.04 -23.63
C SER A 560 -23.50 -25.73 -24.40
N LEU A 561 -23.14 -24.65 -23.70
CA LEU A 561 -22.75 -23.38 -24.32
C LEU A 561 -21.53 -23.53 -25.24
N LEU A 562 -20.52 -24.31 -24.83
CA LEU A 562 -19.34 -24.55 -25.68
C LEU A 562 -19.70 -25.34 -26.94
N VAL A 563 -20.51 -26.41 -26.81
CA VAL A 563 -20.99 -27.20 -27.96
C VAL A 563 -21.75 -26.29 -28.92
N PHE A 564 -22.65 -25.46 -28.40
CA PHE A 564 -23.43 -24.54 -29.20
C PHE A 564 -22.56 -23.53 -29.95
N ALA A 565 -21.49 -23.03 -29.33
CA ALA A 565 -20.55 -22.10 -29.95
C ALA A 565 -19.70 -22.74 -31.05
N LEU A 566 -19.42 -24.06 -30.94
CA LEU A 566 -18.59 -24.81 -31.89
C LEU A 566 -19.39 -25.48 -33.01
N ARG A 567 -20.72 -25.33 -33.06
CA ARG A 567 -21.58 -26.03 -34.02
C ARG A 567 -21.19 -25.83 -35.49
N ASP A 568 -20.66 -24.65 -35.82
CA ASP A 568 -20.28 -24.26 -37.18
C ASP A 568 -18.76 -24.42 -37.43
N SER A 569 -18.04 -25.04 -36.50
CA SER A 569 -16.58 -25.23 -36.58
C SER A 569 -16.25 -26.63 -37.10
N GLU A 570 -15.52 -26.70 -38.23
CA GLU A 570 -15.06 -27.98 -38.81
C GLU A 570 -14.19 -28.80 -37.83
N ASP A 571 -13.35 -28.12 -37.05
CA ASP A 571 -12.46 -28.73 -36.04
C ASP A 571 -13.10 -28.97 -34.66
N ALA A 572 -14.42 -28.82 -34.52
CA ALA A 572 -15.10 -28.88 -33.21
C ALA A 572 -14.78 -30.17 -32.43
N MET A 573 -14.77 -31.30 -33.12
CA MET A 573 -14.43 -32.60 -32.55
C MET A 573 -13.04 -32.58 -31.90
N THR A 574 -12.01 -32.17 -32.65
CA THR A 574 -10.64 -32.11 -32.15
C THR A 574 -10.50 -31.14 -30.98
N LEU A 575 -11.18 -29.99 -31.04
CA LEU A 575 -11.13 -28.98 -29.99
C LEU A 575 -11.79 -29.48 -28.69
N LEU A 576 -12.98 -30.08 -28.78
CA LEU A 576 -13.70 -30.67 -27.65
C LEU A 576 -12.93 -31.84 -27.05
N LEU A 577 -12.39 -32.71 -27.92
CA LEU A 577 -11.63 -33.89 -27.51
C LEU A 577 -10.29 -33.54 -26.82
N ASN A 578 -9.69 -32.42 -27.19
CA ASN A 578 -8.48 -31.91 -26.53
C ASN A 578 -8.79 -31.10 -25.26
N THR A 579 -10.03 -30.64 -25.07
CA THR A 579 -10.45 -30.06 -23.79
C THR A 579 -10.76 -31.14 -22.76
N GLY A 580 -9.73 -31.60 -22.03
CA GLY A 580 -9.90 -32.61 -20.99
C GLY A 580 -11.00 -32.29 -19.95
N LYS A 581 -11.26 -31.00 -19.67
CA LYS A 581 -12.33 -30.54 -18.76
C LYS A 581 -13.76 -30.77 -19.28
N PHE A 582 -13.91 -30.88 -20.61
CA PHE A 582 -15.19 -31.19 -21.24
C PHE A 582 -15.51 -32.67 -21.08
N ILE A 583 -14.53 -33.52 -21.40
CA ILE A 583 -14.67 -34.97 -21.53
C ILE A 583 -14.59 -35.73 -20.21
N GLN A 584 -13.61 -35.44 -19.34
CA GLN A 584 -13.34 -36.25 -18.14
C GLN A 584 -14.55 -36.57 -17.26
N PRO A 585 -15.50 -35.64 -17.04
CA PRO A 585 -16.70 -35.93 -16.24
C PRO A 585 -17.88 -36.48 -17.06
N ARG A 586 -17.78 -36.54 -18.39
CA ARG A 586 -18.85 -36.92 -19.32
C ARG A 586 -18.33 -37.90 -20.39
N PRO A 587 -18.05 -39.17 -20.03
CA PRO A 587 -17.60 -40.21 -20.97
C PRO A 587 -18.62 -40.51 -22.08
N ASP A 588 -19.91 -40.23 -21.87
CA ASP A 588 -20.96 -40.27 -22.89
C ASP A 588 -20.62 -39.42 -24.11
N GLN A 589 -19.96 -38.27 -23.90
CA GLN A 589 -19.55 -37.38 -24.99
C GLN A 589 -18.45 -38.00 -25.85
N VAL A 590 -17.59 -38.86 -25.30
CA VAL A 590 -16.57 -39.56 -26.10
C VAL A 590 -17.22 -40.42 -27.17
N LEU A 591 -18.30 -41.12 -26.82
CA LEU A 591 -19.01 -41.98 -27.76
C LEU A 591 -19.58 -41.17 -28.91
N LEU A 592 -20.30 -40.10 -28.59
CA LEU A 592 -20.93 -39.22 -29.56
C LEU A 592 -19.93 -38.58 -30.53
N TRP A 593 -18.86 -37.98 -30.00
CA TRP A 593 -17.87 -37.26 -30.82
C TRP A 593 -16.93 -38.20 -31.57
N SER A 594 -17.00 -39.52 -31.33
CA SER A 594 -16.24 -40.54 -32.08
C SER A 594 -17.00 -41.08 -33.30
N ASP A 595 -18.31 -40.83 -33.40
CA ASP A 595 -19.17 -41.35 -34.47
C ASP A 595 -19.14 -40.44 -35.70
N PRO A 596 -18.56 -40.89 -36.83
CA PRO A 596 -18.52 -40.11 -38.07
C PRO A 596 -19.89 -40.03 -38.78
N GLY A 597 -20.80 -40.97 -38.54
CA GLY A 597 -22.09 -41.10 -39.22
C GLY A 597 -23.16 -40.09 -38.78
N LEU A 598 -23.01 -39.46 -37.61
CA LEU A 598 -23.97 -38.48 -37.08
C LEU A 598 -23.97 -37.13 -37.81
N GLY A 599 -22.95 -36.84 -38.62
CA GLY A 599 -22.87 -35.62 -39.43
C GLY A 599 -23.19 -34.35 -38.63
N GLY A 600 -24.05 -33.48 -39.20
CA GLY A 600 -24.49 -32.23 -38.55
C GLY A 600 -25.46 -32.41 -37.38
N GLY A 601 -26.06 -33.59 -37.16
CA GLY A 601 -26.99 -33.84 -36.05
C GLY A 601 -26.30 -34.02 -34.68
N ARG A 602 -24.98 -34.21 -34.67
CA ARG A 602 -24.19 -34.50 -33.47
C ARG A 602 -24.29 -33.45 -32.36
N TRP A 603 -24.40 -32.17 -32.70
CA TRP A 603 -24.44 -31.12 -31.67
C TRP A 603 -25.80 -31.07 -30.96
N LEU A 604 -26.90 -31.32 -31.67
CA LEU A 604 -28.22 -31.47 -31.05
C LEU A 604 -28.20 -32.63 -30.06
N GLU A 605 -27.67 -33.77 -30.52
CA GLU A 605 -27.57 -34.97 -29.69
C GLU A 605 -26.68 -34.72 -28.46
N ALA A 606 -25.54 -34.04 -28.61
CA ALA A 606 -24.67 -33.61 -27.51
C ALA A 606 -25.41 -32.77 -26.47
N LEU A 607 -26.20 -31.79 -26.91
CA LEU A 607 -26.98 -30.93 -26.02
C LEU A 607 -28.02 -31.74 -25.26
N THR A 608 -28.72 -32.68 -25.91
CA THR A 608 -29.65 -33.59 -25.23
C THR A 608 -28.96 -34.47 -24.20
N LEU A 609 -27.81 -35.05 -24.53
CA LEU A 609 -27.04 -35.87 -23.57
C LEU A 609 -26.62 -35.04 -22.36
N LEU A 610 -26.10 -33.82 -22.56
CA LEU A 610 -25.71 -32.92 -21.48
C LEU A 610 -26.90 -32.46 -20.62
N SER A 611 -28.11 -32.40 -21.17
CA SER A 611 -29.32 -32.10 -20.40
C SER A 611 -29.81 -33.27 -19.53
N GLN A 612 -29.31 -34.48 -19.75
CA GLN A 612 -29.70 -35.70 -19.06
C GLN A 612 -28.58 -36.16 -18.10
N SER A 613 -28.94 -36.35 -16.83
CA SER A 613 -28.03 -36.92 -15.82
C SER A 613 -28.85 -37.75 -14.81
N PRO A 614 -28.77 -39.10 -14.83
CA PRO A 614 -27.94 -39.94 -15.68
C PRO A 614 -28.46 -40.07 -17.13
N VAL A 615 -27.57 -40.43 -18.06
CA VAL A 615 -27.91 -40.67 -19.47
C VAL A 615 -28.61 -42.03 -19.62
N SER A 616 -29.67 -42.10 -20.43
CA SER A 616 -30.37 -43.35 -20.72
C SER A 616 -29.47 -44.36 -21.46
N GLN A 617 -29.40 -45.59 -20.95
CA GLN A 617 -28.65 -46.68 -21.59
C GLN A 617 -29.17 -47.02 -22.99
N GLU A 618 -30.48 -46.96 -23.22
CA GLU A 618 -31.07 -47.20 -24.54
C GLU A 618 -30.58 -46.17 -25.56
N ARG A 619 -30.40 -44.92 -25.13
CA ARG A 619 -29.93 -43.84 -26.01
C ARG A 619 -28.44 -44.01 -26.34
N LEU A 620 -27.63 -44.39 -25.35
CA LEU A 620 -26.22 -44.74 -25.56
C LEU A 620 -26.05 -45.96 -26.48
N ALA A 621 -26.89 -46.99 -26.31
CA ALA A 621 -26.87 -48.17 -27.16
C ALA A 621 -27.22 -47.85 -28.62
N LYS A 622 -28.19 -46.95 -28.84
CA LYS A 622 -28.53 -46.44 -30.19
C LYS A 622 -27.37 -45.72 -30.86
N LEU A 623 -26.57 -44.96 -30.12
CA LEU A 623 -25.38 -44.29 -30.67
C LEU A 623 -24.36 -45.29 -31.21
N CYS A 624 -24.19 -46.44 -30.55
CA CYS A 624 -23.18 -47.43 -30.93
C CYS A 624 -23.69 -48.53 -31.87
N ALA A 625 -24.99 -48.59 -32.15
CA ALA A 625 -25.63 -49.73 -32.84
C ALA A 625 -25.08 -49.99 -34.25
N ASN A 626 -24.67 -48.94 -34.97
CA ASN A 626 -24.24 -49.03 -36.36
C ASN A 626 -22.71 -48.88 -36.55
N TRP A 627 -21.93 -48.96 -35.47
CA TRP A 627 -20.49 -48.74 -35.55
C TRP A 627 -19.73 -49.90 -36.18
N THR A 628 -18.80 -49.59 -37.06
CA THR A 628 -17.82 -50.55 -37.56
C THR A 628 -16.87 -51.01 -36.45
N TRP A 629 -16.15 -52.10 -36.71
CA TRP A 629 -15.11 -52.60 -35.80
C TRP A 629 -14.02 -51.55 -35.54
N GLU A 630 -13.61 -50.81 -36.58
CA GLU A 630 -12.57 -49.78 -36.47
C GLU A 630 -13.01 -48.57 -35.62
N GLU A 631 -14.27 -48.14 -35.76
CA GLU A 631 -14.86 -47.06 -34.96
C GLU A 631 -14.97 -47.46 -33.49
N SER A 632 -15.42 -48.69 -33.22
CA SER A 632 -15.48 -49.25 -31.86
C SER A 632 -14.10 -49.29 -31.21
N LEU A 633 -13.08 -49.75 -31.94
CA LEU A 633 -11.69 -49.77 -31.46
C LEU A 633 -11.16 -48.34 -31.20
N ARG A 634 -11.49 -47.37 -32.05
CA ARG A 634 -11.09 -45.97 -31.89
C ARG A 634 -11.72 -45.36 -30.64
N ALA A 635 -13.02 -45.57 -30.40
CA ALA A 635 -13.73 -45.09 -29.22
C ALA A 635 -13.16 -45.71 -27.93
N LEU A 636 -12.85 -47.01 -27.92
CA LEU A 636 -12.21 -47.69 -26.78
C LEU A 636 -10.83 -47.10 -26.47
N LYS A 637 -9.98 -46.90 -27.49
CA LYS A 637 -8.68 -46.24 -27.33
C LYS A 637 -8.82 -44.81 -26.79
N LEU A 638 -9.85 -44.08 -27.23
CA LEU A 638 -10.09 -42.72 -26.76
C LEU A 638 -10.58 -42.69 -25.31
N LEU A 639 -11.49 -43.58 -24.93
CA LEU A 639 -11.96 -43.75 -23.55
C LEU A 639 -10.80 -44.11 -22.63
N GLN A 640 -9.96 -45.06 -23.02
CA GLN A 640 -8.76 -45.44 -22.29
C GLN A 640 -7.79 -44.25 -22.15
N ARG A 641 -7.54 -43.51 -23.23
CA ARG A 641 -6.66 -42.33 -23.21
C ARG A 641 -7.18 -41.19 -22.32
N THR A 642 -8.50 -40.99 -22.27
CA THR A 642 -9.12 -39.84 -21.59
C THR A 642 -9.52 -40.13 -20.14
N HIS A 643 -9.88 -41.37 -19.82
CA HIS A 643 -10.41 -41.78 -18.51
C HIS A 643 -9.64 -42.93 -17.84
N GLY A 644 -8.71 -43.60 -18.53
CA GLY A 644 -8.00 -44.77 -18.00
C GLY A 644 -8.96 -45.85 -17.51
N ASP A 645 -8.64 -46.48 -16.38
CA ASP A 645 -9.45 -47.55 -15.75
C ASP A 645 -10.51 -47.01 -14.77
N SER A 646 -10.91 -45.75 -14.94
CA SER A 646 -11.89 -45.08 -14.06
C SER A 646 -13.20 -45.85 -13.99
N ALA A 647 -13.75 -45.98 -12.78
CA ALA A 647 -15.05 -46.61 -12.54
C ALA A 647 -16.19 -45.93 -13.33
N ALA A 648 -16.07 -44.63 -13.62
CA ALA A 648 -17.04 -43.89 -14.41
C ALA A 648 -17.06 -44.27 -15.90
N ALA A 649 -15.97 -44.81 -16.44
CA ALA A 649 -15.86 -45.20 -17.85
C ALA A 649 -16.25 -46.66 -18.10
N ARG A 650 -16.18 -47.53 -17.09
CA ARG A 650 -16.53 -48.97 -17.19
C ARG A 650 -17.87 -49.27 -17.87
N PRO A 651 -19.00 -48.62 -17.54
CA PRO A 651 -20.28 -48.91 -18.21
C PRO A 651 -20.26 -48.55 -19.70
N TYR A 652 -19.47 -47.54 -20.10
CA TYR A 652 -19.33 -47.14 -21.50
C TYR A 652 -18.40 -48.07 -22.27
N VAL A 653 -17.31 -48.53 -21.65
CA VAL A 653 -16.42 -49.55 -22.22
C VAL A 653 -17.20 -50.85 -22.48
N ALA A 654 -17.96 -51.33 -21.49
CA ALA A 654 -18.78 -52.53 -21.64
C ALA A 654 -19.83 -52.40 -22.77
N LEU A 655 -20.41 -51.21 -22.94
CA LEU A 655 -21.37 -50.92 -24.01
C LEU A 655 -20.72 -50.99 -25.40
N VAL A 656 -19.52 -50.43 -25.56
CA VAL A 656 -18.79 -50.48 -26.85
C VAL A 656 -18.29 -51.89 -27.15
N GLU A 657 -17.81 -52.64 -26.15
CA GLU A 657 -17.42 -54.04 -26.31
C GLU A 657 -18.60 -54.94 -26.72
N ALA A 658 -19.80 -54.68 -26.18
CA ALA A 658 -21.02 -55.38 -26.56
C ALA A 658 -21.40 -55.10 -28.01
N ALA A 659 -21.32 -53.83 -28.46
CA ALA A 659 -21.55 -53.45 -29.85
C ALA A 659 -20.54 -54.12 -30.80
N GLN A 660 -19.26 -54.20 -30.41
CA GLN A 660 -18.21 -54.87 -31.18
C GLN A 660 -18.50 -56.37 -31.38
N LYS A 661 -18.98 -57.06 -30.34
CA LYS A 661 -19.33 -58.51 -30.39
C LYS A 661 -20.55 -58.81 -31.26
N LEU A 662 -21.50 -57.88 -31.33
CA LEU A 662 -22.69 -58.00 -32.19
C LEU A 662 -22.30 -57.89 -33.67
N ASN A 663 -21.43 -56.95 -34.02
CA ASN A 663 -21.01 -56.73 -35.41
C ASN A 663 -19.97 -57.75 -35.90
N SER A 664 -19.25 -58.44 -35.00
CA SER A 664 -18.41 -59.59 -35.39
C SER A 664 -19.20 -60.87 -35.72
N LYS A 665 -20.51 -60.92 -35.40
CA LYS A 665 -21.38 -62.07 -35.68
C LYS A 665 -22.22 -61.91 -36.96
N SER A 666 -22.19 -60.74 -37.58
CA SER A 666 -22.96 -60.41 -38.79
C SER A 666 -22.10 -60.37 -40.07
N VAL A 667 -20.88 -60.91 -40.02
CA VAL A 667 -19.97 -61.09 -41.17
C VAL A 667 -19.92 -62.55 -41.55
#